data_AF-A0A8C4Q6U3-F1
#
_entry.id   AF-A0A8C4Q6U3-F1
#
_cell.length_a   1.000
_cell.length_b   1.000
_cell.length_c   1.000
_cell.angle_alpha   90.00
_cell.angle_beta   90.00
_cell.angle_gamma   90.00
#
_symmetry.space_group_name_H-M   'P 1'
#
loop_
_entity.id
_entity.type
_entity.pdbx_description
1 polymer ?
#
loop_
_entity_poly.entity_id
_entity_poly.type
_entity_poly.pdbx_seq_one_letter_code
_entity_poly.pdbx_strand_id
1 'polypeptide(L)'
;MVLCSLMNGAERLGLLKPLRADLGGSLRPFTVAECHHFILEPFHPEVQTCVQERQTILRHWLNDLRAWHGERVAGIKFHEGQPIIPELVACHLVSQVYPLHDPPALRSLTHNWLWGIAQRHPLDDICGYFGMKIAMYFAWLSYYTSSLIYPACFGLLLWLCVETDQTSQDIGCVAFSLFNVIWATLFLEGWKRRGAEMSYRWGTLDAPPDELEDPRPQFKGKKRMSPVTGRVEIYYPPWRRRLLRYLVSLPACLLATLTSLLAMFACFQLQEYVHTFGCPAPLCFMPKVLLALVVSLLGEAYRKVAYWLNDFGIVHYSTPFTNSNIHFTVFQFVNSYSSLFYIAFYLGDLQRLKEVCETYIATETTETTAEPGKELSTLEADSETTQTNGLTERIFEEDRQRALHEEEMNNAENFHEDFNQEELSERCKSRTSEHGENKLKRQSNNIDVISWNKGNKHEIGLWNVVDTSDGDITDEEDDQWWKSKLEGAFFFQAEVEGCMKKYEDILQDHLEMMLQFGHVAFFACIFPPAAFLALLNNLLEARADTIKLCAALQRPFAEHARGIGPWQDVMEAMGVVAIVVNCALIGQGGQLTRLFPEQPRYVTLLLVVFLEHFALLLKYVIHVAIPDLPYWLVERLARLEFLRREALQVSPLPSILSGAYYLAREPYLLLDYFAVPLLPPLHPGSSVKALPHLLDRYSQLLAILLTVILEKLKQYTCLISLPSHFHH
;
A
#
# COMPACT_ATOMS: atom_id res chain seq x y z
N MET A 1 30.55 -17.72 10.09
CA MET A 1 29.66 -18.62 9.33
C MET A 1 28.35 -17.93 8.95
N VAL A 2 27.54 -17.46 9.91
CA VAL A 2 26.28 -16.73 9.64
C VAL A 2 26.48 -15.51 8.73
N LEU A 3 27.51 -14.70 8.98
CA LEU A 3 27.83 -13.54 8.14
C LEU A 3 28.12 -13.93 6.69
N CYS A 4 28.96 -14.95 6.48
CA CYS A 4 29.27 -15.44 5.13
C CYS A 4 28.02 -15.96 4.42
N SER A 5 27.12 -16.65 5.14
CA SER A 5 25.83 -17.05 4.59
C SER A 5 25.00 -15.84 4.17
N LEU A 6 24.90 -14.80 5.02
CA LEU A 6 24.14 -13.58 4.71
C LEU A 6 24.73 -12.84 3.50
N MET A 7 26.05 -12.73 3.40
CA MET A 7 26.71 -12.12 2.24
C MET A 7 26.45 -12.90 0.95
N ASN A 8 26.51 -14.24 1.00
CA ASN A 8 26.12 -15.09 -0.13
C ASN A 8 24.63 -14.94 -0.49
N GLY A 9 23.77 -14.74 0.52
CA GLY A 9 22.35 -14.45 0.33
C GLY A 9 22.12 -13.11 -0.37
N ALA A 10 22.84 -12.07 0.05
CA ALA A 10 22.81 -10.75 -0.56
C ALA A 10 23.24 -10.77 -2.03
N GLU A 11 24.28 -11.54 -2.36
CA GLU A 11 24.74 -11.75 -3.74
C GLU A 11 23.70 -12.51 -4.59
N ARG A 12 23.08 -13.57 -4.05
CA ARG A 12 22.03 -14.33 -4.75
C ARG A 12 20.79 -13.48 -5.06
N LEU A 13 20.40 -12.63 -4.12
CA LEU A 13 19.31 -11.67 -4.30
C LEU A 13 19.69 -10.48 -5.18
N GLY A 14 20.98 -10.30 -5.50
CA GLY A 14 21.47 -9.18 -6.29
C GLY A 14 21.25 -7.82 -5.62
N LEU A 15 21.35 -7.76 -4.29
CA LEU A 15 21.11 -6.53 -3.53
C LEU A 15 22.05 -5.41 -4.00
N LEU A 16 21.49 -4.23 -4.28
CA LEU A 16 22.26 -3.08 -4.74
C LEU A 16 22.89 -2.35 -3.56
N LYS A 17 24.21 -2.15 -3.62
CA LYS A 17 25.00 -1.46 -2.57
C LYS A 17 25.84 -0.33 -3.17
N PRO A 18 26.07 0.76 -2.42
CA PRO A 18 26.89 1.86 -2.91
C PRO A 18 28.37 1.48 -2.92
N LEU A 19 29.03 1.74 -4.04
CA LEU A 19 30.49 1.69 -4.14
C LEU A 19 31.13 2.81 -3.34
N ARG A 20 32.39 2.62 -2.95
CA ARG A 20 33.17 3.68 -2.30
C ARG A 20 33.31 4.91 -3.22
N ALA A 21 33.49 6.09 -2.61
CA ALA A 21 33.53 7.36 -3.32
C ALA A 21 34.68 7.45 -4.36
N ASP A 22 35.80 6.77 -4.10
CA ASP A 22 36.95 6.63 -5.00
C ASP A 22 36.64 5.79 -6.26
N LEU A 23 35.64 4.91 -6.19
CA LEU A 23 35.18 4.07 -7.30
C LEU A 23 33.91 4.61 -7.98
N GLY A 24 33.58 5.87 -7.73
CA GLY A 24 32.47 6.59 -8.38
C GLY A 24 31.15 6.61 -7.62
N GLY A 25 31.06 5.96 -6.45
CA GLY A 25 29.91 6.10 -5.54
C GLY A 25 28.57 5.56 -6.07
N SER A 26 28.55 4.86 -7.20
CA SER A 26 27.32 4.35 -7.82
C SER A 26 26.82 3.08 -7.11
N LEU A 27 25.51 2.83 -7.18
CA LEU A 27 24.93 1.56 -6.74
C LEU A 27 25.31 0.44 -7.71
N ARG A 28 25.77 -0.69 -7.18
CA ARG A 28 26.04 -1.91 -7.96
C ARG A 28 25.56 -3.16 -7.24
N PRO A 29 25.26 -4.25 -7.98
CA PRO A 29 24.91 -5.54 -7.37
C PRO A 29 26.05 -6.00 -6.48
N PHE A 30 25.72 -6.34 -5.25
CA PHE A 30 26.67 -6.82 -4.27
C PHE A 30 27.23 -8.17 -4.72
N THR A 31 28.56 -8.28 -4.74
CA THR A 31 29.27 -9.55 -4.98
C THR A 31 30.23 -9.81 -3.84
N VAL A 32 30.35 -11.08 -3.44
CA VAL A 32 31.21 -11.46 -2.32
C VAL A 32 32.68 -11.28 -2.69
N ALA A 33 33.02 -11.51 -3.96
CA ALA A 33 34.37 -11.34 -4.49
C ALA A 33 34.85 -9.88 -4.47
N GLU A 34 33.95 -8.92 -4.73
CA GLU A 34 34.28 -7.49 -4.81
C GLU A 34 33.79 -6.71 -3.59
N CYS A 35 33.54 -7.38 -2.46
CA CYS A 35 32.95 -6.76 -1.26
C CYS A 35 33.73 -5.51 -0.77
N HIS A 36 35.05 -5.51 -0.92
CA HIS A 36 35.94 -4.40 -0.54
C HIS A 36 35.75 -3.10 -1.36
N HIS A 37 35.09 -3.17 -2.52
CA HIS A 37 34.76 -2.01 -3.35
C HIS A 37 33.53 -1.24 -2.84
N PHE A 38 32.71 -1.85 -1.98
CA PHE A 38 31.52 -1.24 -1.41
C PHE A 38 31.85 -0.42 -0.15
N ILE A 39 31.00 0.57 0.16
CA ILE A 39 31.09 1.30 1.43
C ILE A 39 30.69 0.33 2.55
N LEU A 40 31.67 -0.41 3.06
CA LEU A 40 31.52 -1.29 4.21
C LEU A 40 32.24 -0.64 5.38
N GLU A 41 31.52 -0.38 6.48
CA GLU A 41 32.18 0.04 7.71
C GLU A 41 33.07 -1.10 8.24
N PRO A 42 34.35 -0.81 8.56
CA PRO A 42 35.36 -1.85 8.73
C PRO A 42 35.25 -2.71 10.00
N PHE A 43 34.34 -2.43 10.95
CA PHE A 43 34.41 -3.03 12.28
C PHE A 43 33.14 -3.67 12.87
N HIS A 44 31.96 -3.60 12.23
CA HIS A 44 30.77 -4.33 12.72
C HIS A 44 30.03 -5.10 11.61
N PRO A 45 29.96 -6.44 11.66
CA PRO A 45 29.19 -7.27 10.73
C PRO A 45 27.68 -6.94 10.73
N GLU A 46 27.20 -6.45 11.87
CA GLU A 46 25.83 -6.01 12.10
C GLU A 46 25.51 -4.64 11.47
N VAL A 47 26.48 -3.99 10.83
CA VAL A 47 26.30 -2.70 10.13
C VAL A 47 26.34 -2.89 8.60
N GLN A 48 26.75 -4.06 8.10
CA GLN A 48 26.92 -4.32 6.66
C GLN A 48 25.60 -4.60 5.92
N THR A 49 24.61 -5.16 6.63
CA THR A 49 23.27 -5.44 6.10
C THR A 49 22.24 -4.85 7.05
N CYS A 50 21.26 -4.12 6.53
CA CYS A 50 20.20 -3.57 7.37
C CYS A 50 19.32 -4.70 7.91
N VAL A 51 18.60 -4.47 9.02
CA VAL A 51 17.74 -5.49 9.64
C VAL A 51 16.73 -6.04 8.63
N GLN A 52 16.18 -5.15 7.79
CA GLN A 52 15.28 -5.49 6.70
C GLN A 52 15.92 -6.43 5.65
N GLU A 53 17.17 -6.17 5.24
CA GLU A 53 17.85 -6.97 4.23
C GLU A 53 18.10 -8.40 4.73
N ARG A 54 18.49 -8.54 6.01
CA ARG A 54 18.69 -9.86 6.62
C ARG A 54 17.40 -10.67 6.64
N GLN A 55 16.29 -10.05 7.02
CA GLN A 55 14.98 -10.68 7.04
C GLN A 55 14.50 -11.04 5.62
N THR A 56 14.81 -10.21 4.63
CA THR A 56 14.51 -10.47 3.22
C THR A 56 15.32 -11.67 2.70
N ILE A 57 16.61 -11.76 3.04
CA ILE A 57 17.46 -12.92 2.73
C ILE A 57 16.90 -14.20 3.37
N LEU A 58 16.53 -14.14 4.65
CA LEU A 58 15.95 -15.28 5.37
C LEU A 58 14.61 -15.71 4.77
N ARG A 59 13.72 -14.75 4.45
CA ARG A 59 12.44 -15.02 3.77
C ARG A 59 12.67 -15.69 2.43
N HIS A 60 13.62 -15.20 1.64
CA HIS A 60 13.99 -15.79 0.37
C HIS A 60 14.45 -17.23 0.54
N TRP A 61 15.34 -17.52 1.50
CA TRP A 61 15.77 -18.89 1.77
C TRP A 61 14.65 -19.81 2.26
N LEU A 62 13.78 -19.33 3.15
CA LEU A 62 12.62 -20.11 3.60
C LEU A 62 11.67 -20.45 2.46
N ASN A 63 11.44 -19.49 1.57
CA ASN A 63 10.65 -19.71 0.36
C ASN A 63 11.37 -20.60 -0.65
N ASP A 64 12.70 -20.60 -0.65
CA ASP A 64 13.58 -21.41 -1.49
C ASP A 64 13.88 -22.81 -0.97
N LEU A 65 13.36 -23.18 0.20
CA LEU A 65 13.38 -24.57 0.67
C LEU A 65 12.52 -25.44 -0.25
N ARG A 66 13.18 -26.23 -1.10
CA ARG A 66 12.56 -27.11 -2.09
C ARG A 66 12.55 -28.54 -1.60
N ALA A 67 11.44 -29.24 -1.80
CA ALA A 67 11.32 -30.64 -1.41
C ALA A 67 12.17 -31.57 -2.28
N TRP A 68 12.84 -32.52 -1.64
CA TRP A 68 13.56 -33.61 -2.29
C TRP A 68 12.62 -34.78 -2.65
N HIS A 69 13.11 -35.69 -3.50
CA HIS A 69 12.34 -36.84 -3.98
C HIS A 69 11.79 -37.69 -2.82
N GLY A 70 10.47 -37.78 -2.73
CA GLY A 70 9.78 -38.66 -1.78
C GLY A 70 9.63 -38.08 -0.37
N GLU A 71 9.97 -36.81 -0.15
CA GLU A 71 9.78 -36.15 1.13
C GLU A 71 8.30 -36.08 1.53
N ARG A 72 8.08 -36.34 2.83
CA ARG A 72 6.77 -36.25 3.47
C ARG A 72 6.90 -35.49 4.77
N VAL A 73 6.08 -34.46 4.95
CA VAL A 73 5.97 -33.70 6.20
C VAL A 73 4.52 -33.79 6.65
N ALA A 74 4.28 -34.25 7.88
CA ALA A 74 2.95 -34.37 8.47
C ALA A 74 1.91 -35.10 7.57
N GLY A 75 2.35 -36.13 6.82
CA GLY A 75 1.49 -36.91 5.91
C GLY A 75 1.27 -36.31 4.53
N ILE A 76 1.73 -35.07 4.26
CA ILE A 76 1.69 -34.45 2.93
C ILE A 76 2.87 -34.94 2.11
N LYS A 77 2.61 -35.44 0.89
CA LYS A 77 3.65 -35.85 -0.06
C LYS A 77 3.98 -34.70 -0.99
N PHE A 78 5.21 -34.21 -0.93
CA PHE A 78 5.67 -33.13 -1.78
C PHE A 78 6.11 -33.64 -3.16
N HIS A 79 5.93 -32.80 -4.17
CA HIS A 79 6.56 -33.01 -5.46
C HIS A 79 8.01 -32.51 -5.44
N GLU A 80 8.87 -33.13 -6.23
CA GLU A 80 10.26 -32.68 -6.37
C GLU A 80 10.32 -31.21 -6.83
N GLY A 81 11.07 -30.40 -6.10
CA GLY A 81 11.24 -28.98 -6.39
C GLY A 81 10.05 -28.11 -5.99
N GLN A 82 9.09 -28.62 -5.21
CA GLN A 82 8.01 -27.81 -4.63
C GLN A 82 8.51 -27.04 -3.40
N PRO A 83 8.14 -25.75 -3.23
CA PRO A 83 8.50 -25.00 -2.03
C PRO A 83 7.78 -25.58 -0.79
N ILE A 84 8.52 -25.90 0.27
CA ILE A 84 7.99 -26.59 1.46
C ILE A 84 7.17 -25.63 2.33
N ILE A 85 7.79 -24.54 2.79
CA ILE A 85 7.18 -23.61 3.76
C ILE A 85 5.87 -23.01 3.26
N PRO A 86 5.78 -22.48 2.02
CA PRO A 86 4.53 -21.92 1.52
C PRO A 86 3.40 -22.93 1.42
N GLU A 87 3.70 -24.20 1.12
CA GLU A 87 2.70 -25.26 1.07
C GLU A 87 2.22 -25.63 2.48
N LEU A 88 3.13 -25.69 3.46
CA LEU A 88 2.76 -25.91 4.87
C LEU A 88 1.86 -24.78 5.41
N VAL A 89 2.12 -23.54 5.00
CA VAL A 89 1.25 -22.38 5.30
C VAL A 89 -0.11 -22.54 4.60
N ALA A 90 -0.13 -22.95 3.33
CA ALA A 90 -1.38 -23.15 2.58
C ALA A 90 -2.23 -24.31 3.14
N CYS A 91 -1.59 -25.33 3.72
CA CYS A 91 -2.27 -26.43 4.41
C CYS A 91 -2.59 -26.12 5.88
N HIS A 92 -2.34 -24.89 6.35
CA HIS A 92 -2.55 -24.46 7.74
C HIS A 92 -1.80 -25.29 8.78
N LEU A 93 -0.70 -25.96 8.40
CA LEU A 93 0.22 -26.62 9.34
C LEU A 93 1.18 -25.63 9.99
N VAL A 94 1.57 -24.59 9.23
CA VAL A 94 2.26 -23.42 9.76
C VAL A 94 1.22 -22.30 9.86
N SER A 95 0.97 -21.81 11.07
CA SER A 95 -0.01 -20.74 11.31
C SER A 95 0.41 -19.43 10.63
N GLN A 96 1.64 -18.98 10.91
CA GLN A 96 2.16 -17.72 10.37
C GLN A 96 3.68 -17.71 10.34
N VAL A 97 4.24 -16.87 9.46
CA VAL A 97 5.66 -16.56 9.36
C VAL A 97 5.76 -15.04 9.28
N TYR A 98 6.39 -14.41 10.27
CA TYR A 98 6.55 -12.96 10.35
C TYR A 98 7.97 -12.61 10.86
N PRO A 99 8.53 -11.46 10.42
CA PRO A 99 9.77 -10.94 10.97
C PRO A 99 9.51 -10.31 12.34
N LEU A 100 10.50 -10.39 13.25
CA LEU A 100 10.42 -9.73 14.55
C LEU A 100 10.79 -8.25 14.46
N HIS A 101 10.18 -7.43 15.32
CA HIS A 101 10.66 -6.07 15.57
C HIS A 101 11.99 -6.09 16.32
N ASP A 102 12.78 -5.05 16.11
CA ASP A 102 13.96 -4.73 16.90
C ASP A 102 13.62 -3.54 17.82
N PRO A 103 13.31 -3.75 19.12
CA PRO A 103 12.81 -2.72 20.02
C PRO A 103 13.70 -1.46 20.16
N PRO A 104 15.04 -1.55 20.36
CA PRO A 104 15.89 -0.37 20.48
C PRO A 104 15.91 0.47 19.19
N ALA A 105 16.05 -0.19 18.02
CA ALA A 105 16.01 0.50 16.73
C ALA A 105 14.65 1.12 16.45
N LEU A 106 13.56 0.43 16.81
CA LEU A 106 12.19 0.91 16.63
C LEU A 106 11.88 2.13 17.49
N ARG A 107 12.34 2.17 18.76
CA ARG A 107 12.15 3.34 19.64
C ARG A 107 12.85 4.57 19.09
N SER A 108 14.09 4.43 18.65
CA SER A 108 14.85 5.52 18.04
C SER A 108 14.18 6.03 16.75
N LEU A 109 13.75 5.11 15.88
CA LEU A 109 13.03 5.43 14.66
C LEU A 109 11.72 6.15 14.97
N THR A 110 10.90 5.61 15.88
CA THR A 110 9.58 6.16 16.24
C THR A 110 9.69 7.58 16.78
N HIS A 111 10.67 7.83 17.66
CA HIS A 111 10.91 9.17 18.20
C HIS A 111 11.24 10.17 17.08
N ASN A 112 12.20 9.84 16.22
CA ASN A 112 12.60 10.73 15.12
C ASN A 112 11.49 10.90 14.08
N TRP A 113 10.69 9.86 13.87
CA TRP A 113 9.63 9.83 12.89
C TRP A 113 8.42 10.68 13.31
N LEU A 114 7.92 10.51 14.54
CA LEU A 114 6.76 11.25 15.06
C LEU A 114 7.00 12.76 15.15
N TRP A 115 8.22 13.17 15.50
CA TRP A 115 8.62 14.57 15.57
C TRP A 115 9.07 15.15 14.24
N GLY A 116 9.18 14.32 13.20
CA GLY A 116 9.39 14.77 11.83
C GLY A 116 8.16 15.53 11.32
N ILE A 117 8.34 16.78 10.89
CA ILE A 117 7.30 17.58 10.25
C ILE A 117 7.61 17.71 8.75
N ALA A 118 6.60 17.44 7.91
CA ALA A 118 6.67 17.59 6.45
C ALA A 118 7.84 16.80 5.81
N GLN A 119 8.68 17.42 4.98
CA GLN A 119 9.75 16.74 4.23
C GLN A 119 10.96 16.29 5.09
N ARG A 120 10.87 16.40 6.43
CA ARG A 120 11.94 16.01 7.36
C ARG A 120 11.79 14.61 7.95
N HIS A 121 10.86 13.79 7.45
CA HIS A 121 10.78 12.40 7.87
C HIS A 121 12.10 11.66 7.55
N PRO A 122 12.57 10.77 8.44
CA PRO A 122 13.75 9.95 8.21
C PRO A 122 13.43 8.82 7.22
N LEU A 123 13.17 9.18 5.96
CA LEU A 123 12.73 8.24 4.91
C LEU A 123 13.74 7.11 4.67
N ASP A 124 15.03 7.39 4.77
CA ASP A 124 16.08 6.40 4.62
C ASP A 124 16.10 5.40 5.79
N ASP A 125 15.79 5.84 7.02
CA ASP A 125 15.71 4.96 8.19
C ASP A 125 14.43 4.10 8.15
N ILE A 126 13.30 4.68 7.71
CA ILE A 126 12.05 3.94 7.45
C ILE A 126 12.29 2.87 6.40
N CYS A 127 13.00 3.23 5.32
CA CYS A 127 13.40 2.31 4.25
C CYS A 127 14.27 1.16 4.77
N GLY A 128 15.27 1.46 5.62
CA GLY A 128 16.11 0.46 6.25
C GLY A 128 15.37 -0.46 7.23
N TYR A 129 14.32 0.02 7.90
CA TYR A 129 13.58 -0.79 8.87
C TYR A 129 12.41 -1.57 8.26
N PHE A 130 11.51 -0.90 7.55
CA PHE A 130 10.25 -1.46 7.03
C PHE A 130 10.33 -1.86 5.55
N GLY A 131 11.33 -1.35 4.82
CA GLY A 131 11.51 -1.61 3.39
C GLY A 131 11.03 -0.47 2.49
N MET A 132 11.36 -0.59 1.19
CA MET A 132 11.19 0.47 0.21
C MET A 132 9.72 0.77 -0.09
N LYS A 133 8.84 -0.23 -0.10
CA LYS A 133 7.42 -0.05 -0.42
C LYS A 133 6.71 0.86 0.61
N ILE A 134 6.95 0.64 1.90
CA ILE A 134 6.40 1.46 2.99
C ILE A 134 7.07 2.84 2.98
N ALA A 135 8.39 2.91 2.83
CA ALA A 135 9.08 4.19 2.71
C ALA A 135 8.58 5.03 1.51
N MET A 136 8.22 4.39 0.39
CA MET A 136 7.65 5.05 -0.78
C MET A 136 6.28 5.64 -0.48
N TYR A 137 5.42 4.94 0.28
CA TYR A 137 4.14 5.46 0.74
C TYR A 137 4.33 6.71 1.60
N PHE A 138 5.17 6.69 2.63
CA PHE A 138 5.41 7.86 3.48
C PHE A 138 6.12 9.01 2.75
N ALA A 139 6.99 8.69 1.78
CA ALA A 139 7.58 9.69 0.90
C ALA A 139 6.51 10.38 0.04
N TRP A 140 5.55 9.61 -0.50
CA TRP A 140 4.41 10.14 -1.25
C TRP A 140 3.49 10.96 -0.36
N LEU A 141 3.11 10.45 0.80
CA LEU A 141 2.26 11.11 1.78
C LEU A 141 2.86 12.46 2.18
N SER A 142 4.14 12.48 2.58
CA SER A 142 4.85 13.71 2.93
C SER A 142 4.91 14.72 1.78
N TYR A 143 5.14 14.25 0.55
CA TYR A 143 5.16 15.10 -0.65
C TYR A 143 3.77 15.67 -0.94
N TYR A 144 2.72 14.86 -0.81
CA TYR A 144 1.33 15.28 -0.98
C TYR A 144 0.90 16.29 0.08
N THR A 145 1.16 16.03 1.36
CA THR A 145 0.92 16.98 2.47
C THR A 145 1.63 18.31 2.23
N SER A 146 2.89 18.27 1.78
CA SER A 146 3.63 19.50 1.45
C SER A 146 3.03 20.24 0.25
N SER A 147 2.56 19.51 -0.76
CA SER A 147 1.90 20.07 -1.94
C SER A 147 0.53 20.68 -1.61
N LEU A 148 -0.22 20.11 -0.67
CA LEU A 148 -1.52 20.61 -0.22
C LEU A 148 -1.45 22.00 0.43
N ILE A 149 -0.27 22.43 0.89
CA ILE A 149 -0.08 23.79 1.42
C ILE A 149 -0.50 24.85 0.38
N TYR A 150 -0.22 24.62 -0.91
CA TYR A 150 -0.57 25.58 -1.96
C TYR A 150 -2.10 25.79 -2.10
N PRO A 151 -2.93 24.76 -2.36
CA PRO A 151 -4.38 24.91 -2.42
C PRO A 151 -4.99 25.25 -1.06
N ALA A 152 -4.41 24.80 0.06
CA ALA A 152 -4.89 25.17 1.40
C ALA A 152 -4.75 26.68 1.64
N CYS A 153 -3.58 27.26 1.37
CA CYS A 153 -3.37 28.70 1.52
C CYS A 153 -4.22 29.50 0.54
N PHE A 154 -4.27 29.09 -0.73
CA PHE A 154 -5.04 29.82 -1.74
C PHE A 154 -6.56 29.72 -1.51
N GLY A 155 -7.05 28.52 -1.17
CA GLY A 155 -8.46 28.29 -0.86
C GLY A 155 -8.92 29.00 0.42
N LEU A 156 -8.08 28.99 1.47
CA LEU A 156 -8.35 29.74 2.70
C LEU A 156 -8.29 31.25 2.48
N LEU A 157 -7.36 31.74 1.65
CA LEU A 157 -7.31 33.15 1.25
C LEU A 157 -8.58 33.56 0.49
N LEU A 158 -9.04 32.76 -0.47
CA LEU A 158 -10.30 33.02 -1.17
C LEU A 158 -11.48 33.01 -0.20
N TRP A 159 -11.51 32.05 0.73
CA TRP A 159 -12.58 31.97 1.72
C TRP A 159 -12.63 33.17 2.68
N LEU A 160 -11.46 33.73 3.05
CA LEU A 160 -11.36 34.89 3.96
C LEU A 160 -11.50 36.25 3.26
N CYS A 161 -10.93 36.40 2.06
CA CYS A 161 -10.78 37.68 1.37
C CYS A 161 -11.86 37.97 0.34
N VAL A 162 -12.55 36.94 -0.17
CA VAL A 162 -13.69 37.16 -1.06
C VAL A 162 -14.87 37.58 -0.19
N GLU A 163 -15.04 38.90 -0.05
CA GLU A 163 -16.18 39.53 0.61
C GLU A 163 -17.54 39.05 0.03
N THR A 164 -18.62 39.39 0.72
CA THR A 164 -20.01 38.93 0.50
C THR A 164 -20.62 39.15 -0.89
N ASP A 165 -19.89 39.77 -1.82
CA ASP A 165 -20.36 40.06 -3.17
C ASP A 165 -20.34 38.82 -4.05
N GLN A 166 -21.52 38.44 -4.54
CA GLN A 166 -21.73 37.24 -5.36
C GLN A 166 -20.84 37.17 -6.61
N THR A 167 -20.54 38.32 -7.22
CA THR A 167 -19.67 38.40 -8.41
C THR A 167 -18.22 38.07 -8.10
N SER A 168 -17.71 38.52 -6.95
CA SER A 168 -16.36 38.22 -6.48
C SER A 168 -16.21 36.73 -6.16
N GLN A 169 -17.25 36.13 -5.56
CA GLN A 169 -17.32 34.67 -5.31
C GLN A 169 -17.31 33.86 -6.60
N ASP A 170 -18.08 34.28 -7.59
CA ASP A 170 -18.16 33.59 -8.88
C ASP A 170 -16.82 33.66 -9.63
N ILE A 171 -16.12 34.80 -9.61
CA ILE A 171 -14.77 34.95 -10.18
C ILE A 171 -13.74 34.12 -9.41
N GLY A 172 -13.78 34.17 -8.08
CA GLY A 172 -12.90 33.40 -7.20
C GLY A 172 -13.03 31.90 -7.42
N CYS A 173 -14.25 31.41 -7.65
CA CYS A 173 -14.55 30.02 -7.97
C CYS A 173 -13.87 29.55 -9.26
N VAL A 174 -13.99 30.32 -10.35
CA VAL A 174 -13.34 30.01 -11.65
C VAL A 174 -11.82 30.07 -11.51
N ALA A 175 -11.28 31.08 -10.82
CA ALA A 175 -9.85 31.21 -10.57
C ALA A 175 -9.31 30.03 -9.75
N PHE A 176 -10.05 29.58 -8.73
CA PHE A 176 -9.68 28.42 -7.92
C PHE A 176 -9.69 27.13 -8.73
N SER A 177 -10.70 26.90 -9.58
CA SER A 177 -10.75 25.72 -10.44
C SER A 177 -9.56 25.66 -11.41
N LEU A 178 -9.19 26.78 -12.04
CA LEU A 178 -8.00 26.82 -12.92
C LEU A 178 -6.71 26.60 -12.14
N PHE A 179 -6.57 27.23 -10.97
CA PHE A 179 -5.45 26.98 -10.07
C PHE A 179 -5.35 25.50 -9.68
N ASN A 180 -6.48 24.87 -9.36
CA ASN A 180 -6.51 23.47 -8.92
C ASN A 180 -6.04 22.52 -10.02
N VAL A 181 -6.36 22.81 -11.30
CA VAL A 181 -5.84 22.05 -12.45
C VAL A 181 -4.33 22.18 -12.56
N ILE A 182 -3.80 23.40 -12.42
CA ILE A 182 -2.35 23.64 -12.45
C ILE A 182 -1.69 22.92 -11.27
N TRP A 183 -2.22 23.06 -10.07
CA TRP A 183 -1.67 22.42 -8.87
C TRP A 183 -1.68 20.89 -8.99
N ALA A 184 -2.82 20.28 -9.34
CA ALA A 184 -2.96 18.83 -9.43
C ALA A 184 -2.01 18.24 -10.48
N THR A 185 -1.82 18.94 -11.61
CA THR A 185 -0.87 18.52 -12.64
C THR A 185 0.57 18.67 -12.20
N LEU A 186 0.96 19.82 -11.65
CA LEU A 186 2.32 20.03 -11.11
C LEU A 186 2.66 19.06 -9.99
N PHE A 187 1.70 18.73 -9.12
CA PHE A 187 1.86 17.75 -8.05
C PHE A 187 2.16 16.35 -8.61
N LEU A 188 1.33 15.85 -9.54
CA LEU A 188 1.50 14.50 -10.09
C LEU A 188 2.79 14.37 -10.92
N GLU A 189 3.10 15.37 -11.75
CA GLU A 189 4.35 15.41 -12.52
C GLU A 189 5.59 15.57 -11.62
N GLY A 190 5.47 16.41 -10.59
CA GLY A 190 6.51 16.60 -9.59
C GLY A 190 6.78 15.33 -8.79
N TRP A 191 5.74 14.57 -8.45
CA TRP A 191 5.87 13.29 -7.77
C TRP A 191 6.57 12.25 -8.64
N LYS A 192 6.23 12.11 -9.93
CA LYS A 192 6.93 11.16 -10.83
C LYS A 192 8.45 11.35 -10.79
N ARG A 193 8.88 12.61 -10.87
CA ARG A 193 10.30 13.00 -10.78
C ARG A 193 10.92 12.68 -9.43
N ARG A 194 10.24 13.02 -8.33
CA ARG A 194 10.76 12.81 -6.97
C ARG A 194 10.78 11.33 -6.59
N GLY A 195 9.74 10.59 -6.96
CA GLY A 195 9.63 9.14 -6.79
C GLY A 195 10.75 8.41 -7.53
N ALA A 196 11.07 8.81 -8.76
CA ALA A 196 12.20 8.24 -9.50
C ALA A 196 13.56 8.49 -8.82
N GLU A 197 13.77 9.69 -8.27
CA GLU A 197 14.97 9.98 -7.48
C GLU A 197 15.07 9.08 -6.24
N MET A 198 13.97 8.89 -5.50
CA MET A 198 13.95 8.03 -4.33
C MET A 198 14.20 6.56 -4.69
N SER A 199 13.54 6.06 -5.74
CA SER A 199 13.76 4.70 -6.26
C SER A 199 15.19 4.50 -6.75
N TYR A 200 15.83 5.52 -7.30
CA TYR A 200 17.25 5.45 -7.65
C TYR A 200 18.12 5.41 -6.39
N ARG A 201 17.87 6.28 -5.39
CA ARG A 201 18.63 6.33 -4.14
C ARG A 201 18.55 5.01 -3.36
N TRP A 202 17.38 4.37 -3.34
CA TRP A 202 17.16 3.08 -2.68
C TRP A 202 17.53 1.87 -3.56
N GLY A 203 17.99 2.10 -4.80
CA GLY A 203 18.45 1.03 -5.68
C GLY A 203 17.34 0.14 -6.22
N THR A 204 16.09 0.60 -6.30
CA THR A 204 14.99 -0.18 -6.88
C THR A 204 14.65 0.22 -8.31
N LEU A 205 15.10 1.40 -8.77
CA LEU A 205 14.76 1.91 -10.11
C LEU A 205 15.18 0.95 -11.24
N ASP A 206 16.37 0.35 -11.11
CA ASP A 206 17.00 -0.55 -12.08
C ASP A 206 16.64 -2.03 -11.85
N ALA A 207 15.69 -2.33 -10.96
CA ALA A 207 15.30 -3.72 -10.66
C ALA A 207 14.80 -4.45 -11.95
N PRO A 208 15.06 -5.76 -12.10
CA PRO A 208 14.55 -6.53 -13.23
C PRO A 208 13.02 -6.47 -13.24
N PRO A 209 12.34 -6.27 -14.39
CA PRO A 209 10.88 -6.18 -14.45
C PRO A 209 10.21 -7.32 -13.67
N ASP A 210 9.08 -7.04 -13.03
CA ASP A 210 8.37 -7.98 -12.14
C ASP A 210 8.07 -9.33 -12.83
N GLU A 211 8.05 -9.35 -14.17
CA GLU A 211 7.93 -10.57 -14.99
C GLU A 211 9.10 -11.56 -14.84
N LEU A 212 10.24 -11.11 -14.32
CA LEU A 212 11.43 -11.92 -14.05
C LEU A 212 11.49 -12.40 -12.59
N GLU A 213 10.56 -11.98 -11.73
CA GLU A 213 10.45 -12.50 -10.36
C GLU A 213 9.89 -13.92 -10.34
N ASP A 214 10.23 -14.66 -9.28
CA ASP A 214 9.70 -16.01 -9.10
C ASP A 214 8.18 -15.97 -8.89
N PRO A 215 7.43 -16.92 -9.48
CA PRO A 215 5.99 -16.94 -9.35
C PRO A 215 5.58 -17.19 -7.91
N ARG A 216 4.42 -16.66 -7.52
CA ARG A 216 3.88 -16.88 -6.17
C ARG A 216 3.75 -18.39 -5.90
N PRO A 217 4.03 -18.89 -4.68
CA PRO A 217 4.03 -20.32 -4.41
C PRO A 217 2.70 -21.03 -4.74
N GLN A 218 1.58 -20.31 -4.64
CA GLN A 218 0.24 -20.80 -4.95
C GLN A 218 -0.08 -20.84 -6.47
N PHE A 219 0.85 -20.40 -7.31
CA PHE A 219 0.65 -20.34 -8.76
C PHE A 219 0.67 -21.75 -9.38
N LYS A 220 -0.45 -22.13 -10.00
CA LYS A 220 -0.63 -23.43 -10.63
C LYS A 220 -0.47 -23.32 -12.15
N GLY A 221 0.27 -24.23 -12.76
CA GLY A 221 0.45 -24.28 -14.21
C GLY A 221 1.28 -25.48 -14.67
N LYS A 222 1.56 -25.54 -15.97
CA LYS A 222 2.40 -26.61 -16.55
C LYS A 222 3.86 -26.14 -16.57
N LYS A 223 4.79 -26.98 -16.11
CA LYS A 223 6.23 -26.70 -16.22
C LYS A 223 6.60 -26.61 -17.71
N ARG A 224 7.26 -25.53 -18.14
CA ARG A 224 7.89 -25.39 -19.47
C ARG A 224 9.26 -24.73 -19.32
N MET A 225 10.10 -24.82 -20.33
CA MET A 225 11.29 -23.97 -20.42
C MET A 225 10.88 -22.58 -20.89
N SER A 226 11.31 -21.56 -20.16
CA SER A 226 11.10 -20.16 -20.54
C SER A 226 11.83 -19.86 -21.84
N PRO A 227 11.15 -19.29 -22.86
CA PRO A 227 11.80 -18.92 -24.12
C PRO A 227 12.77 -17.75 -23.93
N VAL A 228 12.61 -16.97 -22.87
CA VAL A 228 13.46 -15.82 -22.56
C VAL A 228 14.62 -16.25 -21.68
N THR A 229 14.34 -16.80 -20.48
CA THR A 229 15.39 -17.06 -19.48
C THR A 229 16.05 -18.43 -19.63
N GLY A 230 15.47 -19.34 -20.41
CA GLY A 230 15.90 -20.74 -20.49
C GLY A 230 15.69 -21.54 -19.20
N ARG A 231 15.08 -20.95 -18.16
CA ARG A 231 14.79 -21.62 -16.88
C ARG A 231 13.49 -22.41 -16.97
N VAL A 232 13.36 -23.47 -16.18
CA VAL A 232 12.08 -24.19 -16.03
C VAL A 232 11.12 -23.29 -15.25
N GLU A 233 10.08 -22.80 -15.90
CA GLU A 233 9.04 -21.94 -15.33
C GLU A 233 7.69 -22.66 -15.29
N ILE A 234 6.84 -22.27 -14.33
CA ILE A 234 5.44 -22.66 -14.35
C ILE A 234 4.73 -21.74 -15.37
N TYR A 235 4.11 -22.33 -16.38
CA TYR A 235 3.41 -21.60 -17.43
C TYR A 235 1.89 -21.79 -17.34
N TYR A 236 1.18 -20.66 -17.42
CA TYR A 236 -0.27 -20.61 -17.55
C TYR A 236 -0.66 -19.81 -18.81
N PRO A 237 -1.51 -20.35 -19.69
CA PRO A 237 -1.79 -19.73 -20.99
C PRO A 237 -2.49 -18.37 -20.86
N PRO A 238 -2.03 -17.32 -21.57
CA PRO A 238 -2.53 -15.96 -21.40
C PRO A 238 -3.99 -15.79 -21.84
N TRP A 239 -4.45 -16.53 -22.86
CA TRP A 239 -5.84 -16.45 -23.34
C TRP A 239 -6.85 -16.88 -22.28
N ARG A 240 -6.51 -17.87 -21.42
CA ARG A 240 -7.38 -18.29 -20.32
C ARG A 240 -7.50 -17.21 -19.26
N ARG A 241 -6.40 -16.52 -18.95
CA ARG A 241 -6.41 -15.37 -18.01
C ARG A 241 -7.25 -14.22 -18.55
N ARG A 242 -7.11 -13.88 -19.84
CA ARG A 242 -7.94 -12.86 -20.48
C ARG A 242 -9.41 -13.23 -20.45
N LEU A 243 -9.73 -14.49 -20.71
CA LEU A 243 -11.10 -14.99 -20.65
C LEU A 243 -11.70 -14.86 -19.24
N LEU A 244 -10.97 -15.27 -18.20
CA LEU A 244 -11.41 -15.07 -16.81
C LEU A 244 -11.58 -13.59 -16.47
N ARG A 245 -10.64 -12.73 -16.89
CA ARG A 245 -10.71 -11.29 -16.64
C ARG A 245 -11.94 -10.64 -17.29
N TYR A 246 -12.18 -10.93 -18.57
CA TYR A 246 -13.25 -10.27 -19.32
C TYR A 246 -14.62 -10.92 -19.16
N LEU A 247 -14.71 -12.22 -18.89
CA LEU A 247 -15.99 -12.93 -18.76
C LEU A 247 -16.44 -13.14 -17.31
N VAL A 248 -15.53 -13.03 -16.33
CA VAL A 248 -15.87 -13.22 -14.91
C VAL A 248 -15.61 -11.94 -14.13
N SER A 249 -14.36 -11.45 -14.08
CA SER A 249 -14.00 -10.33 -13.21
C SER A 249 -14.66 -9.01 -13.62
N LEU A 250 -14.65 -8.67 -14.90
CA LEU A 250 -15.24 -7.42 -15.39
C LEU A 250 -16.77 -7.40 -15.26
N PRO A 251 -17.53 -8.45 -15.65
CA PRO A 251 -18.96 -8.51 -15.39
C PRO A 251 -19.31 -8.46 -13.91
N ALA A 252 -18.55 -9.15 -13.05
CA ALA A 252 -18.74 -9.06 -11.60
C ALA A 252 -18.55 -7.64 -11.07
N CYS A 253 -17.51 -6.92 -11.55
CA CYS A 253 -17.29 -5.52 -11.21
C CYS A 253 -18.44 -4.62 -11.68
N LEU A 254 -18.91 -4.79 -12.92
CA LEU A 254 -20.01 -4.01 -13.47
C LEU A 254 -21.33 -4.27 -12.72
N LEU A 255 -21.61 -5.52 -12.39
CA LEU A 255 -22.79 -5.90 -11.59
C LEU A 255 -22.71 -5.29 -10.19
N ALA A 256 -21.57 -5.39 -9.51
CA ALA A 256 -21.36 -4.78 -8.19
C ALA A 256 -21.56 -3.25 -8.25
N THR A 257 -20.98 -2.60 -9.26
CA THR A 257 -21.12 -1.16 -9.49
C THR A 257 -22.59 -0.77 -9.77
N LEU A 258 -23.31 -1.58 -10.55
CA LEU A 258 -24.74 -1.36 -10.78
C LEU A 258 -25.53 -1.51 -9.48
N THR A 259 -25.22 -2.51 -8.65
CA THR A 259 -25.90 -2.71 -7.37
C THR A 259 -25.66 -1.54 -6.40
N SER A 260 -24.45 -0.99 -6.33
CA SER A 260 -24.18 0.18 -5.48
C SER A 260 -24.93 1.42 -5.96
N LEU A 261 -24.99 1.65 -7.28
CA LEU A 261 -25.78 2.74 -7.86
C LEU A 261 -27.28 2.61 -7.56
N LEU A 262 -27.85 1.41 -7.69
CA LEU A 262 -29.26 1.15 -7.38
C LEU A 262 -29.57 1.32 -5.89
N ALA A 263 -28.68 0.83 -5.02
CA ALA A 263 -28.83 0.97 -3.56
C ALA A 263 -28.76 2.43 -3.13
N MET A 264 -27.83 3.19 -3.71
CA MET A 264 -27.73 4.64 -3.52
C MET A 264 -29.01 5.35 -3.96
N PHE A 265 -29.51 5.05 -5.16
CA PHE A 265 -30.76 5.64 -5.65
C PHE A 265 -31.95 5.33 -4.73
N ALA A 266 -32.08 4.08 -4.26
CA ALA A 266 -33.10 3.70 -3.29
C ALA A 266 -33.01 4.49 -1.97
N CYS A 267 -31.79 4.73 -1.45
CA CYS A 267 -31.60 5.55 -0.24
C CYS A 267 -32.00 7.01 -0.47
N PHE A 268 -31.71 7.59 -1.63
CA PHE A 268 -32.15 8.94 -1.98
C PHE A 268 -33.67 9.06 -2.11
N GLN A 269 -34.32 8.08 -2.74
CA GLN A 269 -35.79 8.04 -2.83
C GLN A 269 -36.43 7.93 -1.45
N LEU A 270 -35.86 7.09 -0.58
CA LEU A 270 -36.29 7.01 0.81
C LEU A 270 -36.12 8.36 1.53
N GLN A 271 -35.02 9.07 1.27
CA GLN A 271 -34.81 10.40 1.85
C GLN A 271 -35.85 11.42 1.41
N GLU A 272 -36.21 11.44 0.13
CA GLU A 272 -37.24 12.33 -0.39
C GLU A 272 -38.62 12.00 0.19
N TYR A 273 -38.92 10.71 0.34
CA TYR A 273 -40.14 10.24 0.99
C TYR A 273 -40.20 10.75 2.45
N VAL A 274 -39.18 10.49 3.27
CA VAL A 274 -39.16 10.94 4.68
C VAL A 274 -39.29 12.46 4.81
N HIS A 275 -38.65 13.22 3.93
CA HIS A 275 -38.74 14.68 3.93
C HIS A 275 -40.16 15.16 3.56
N THR A 276 -40.80 14.52 2.59
CA THR A 276 -42.17 14.87 2.15
C THR A 276 -43.22 14.57 3.21
N PHE A 277 -43.03 13.50 3.99
CA PHE A 277 -43.94 13.12 5.08
C PHE A 277 -43.80 13.98 6.34
N GLY A 278 -42.85 14.93 6.38
CA GLY A 278 -42.68 15.86 7.50
C GLY A 278 -42.29 15.15 8.81
N CYS A 279 -41.47 14.11 8.72
CA CYS A 279 -41.07 13.33 9.88
C CYS A 279 -40.20 14.13 10.86
N PRO A 280 -40.21 13.79 12.17
CA PRO A 280 -39.38 14.46 13.17
C PRO A 280 -37.88 14.33 12.84
N ALA A 281 -37.11 15.34 13.22
CA ALA A 281 -35.68 15.48 12.91
C ALA A 281 -34.82 14.20 12.95
N PRO A 282 -34.88 13.32 13.97
CA PRO A 282 -34.06 12.09 13.99
C PRO A 282 -34.38 11.14 12.83
N LEU A 283 -35.63 11.08 12.37
CA LEU A 283 -36.01 10.19 11.27
C LEU A 283 -35.47 10.70 9.93
N CYS A 284 -35.29 12.01 9.78
CA CYS A 284 -34.69 12.61 8.58
C CYS A 284 -33.19 12.29 8.42
N PHE A 285 -32.50 11.90 9.50
CA PHE A 285 -31.11 11.43 9.43
C PHE A 285 -30.99 9.95 9.04
N MET A 286 -32.04 9.14 9.25
CA MET A 286 -32.01 7.69 8.99
C MET A 286 -31.57 7.32 7.56
N PRO A 287 -32.07 7.96 6.48
CA PRO A 287 -31.63 7.64 5.12
C PRO A 287 -30.15 7.96 4.87
N LYS A 288 -29.62 9.01 5.51
CA LYS A 288 -28.20 9.38 5.40
C LYS A 288 -27.31 8.34 6.09
N VAL A 289 -27.70 7.91 7.30
CA VAL A 289 -27.00 6.84 8.04
C VAL A 289 -27.08 5.51 7.28
N LEU A 290 -28.25 5.17 6.74
CA LEU A 290 -28.44 3.96 5.93
C LEU A 290 -27.55 3.97 4.69
N LEU A 291 -27.45 5.11 3.99
CA LEU A 291 -26.57 5.25 2.84
C LEU A 291 -25.11 4.99 3.22
N ALA A 292 -24.62 5.60 4.30
CA ALA A 292 -23.26 5.37 4.79
C ALA A 292 -23.02 3.88 5.10
N LEU A 293 -23.94 3.25 5.83
CA LEU A 293 -23.86 1.83 6.17
C LEU A 293 -23.86 0.91 4.94
N VAL A 294 -24.72 1.19 3.95
CA VAL A 294 -24.77 0.45 2.70
C VAL A 294 -23.46 0.57 1.92
N VAL A 295 -22.91 1.78 1.81
CA VAL A 295 -21.63 2.05 1.12
C VAL A 295 -20.49 1.27 1.80
N SER A 296 -20.40 1.30 3.13
CA SER A 296 -19.38 0.57 3.89
C SER A 296 -19.52 -0.95 3.73
N LEU A 297 -20.75 -1.49 3.82
CA LEU A 297 -21.00 -2.93 3.68
C LEU A 297 -20.71 -3.43 2.26
N LEU A 298 -21.13 -2.69 1.23
CA LEU A 298 -20.84 -3.03 -0.16
C LEU A 298 -19.35 -2.93 -0.48
N GLY A 299 -18.67 -1.92 0.08
CA GLY A 299 -17.22 -1.76 0.03
C GLY A 299 -16.48 -3.01 0.51
N GLU A 300 -16.82 -3.45 1.72
CA GLU A 300 -16.19 -4.61 2.36
C GLU A 300 -16.58 -5.94 1.70
N ALA A 301 -17.83 -6.09 1.27
CA ALA A 301 -18.28 -7.27 0.53
C ALA A 301 -17.53 -7.40 -0.81
N TYR A 302 -17.41 -6.31 -1.56
CA TYR A 302 -16.69 -6.34 -2.83
C TYR A 302 -15.19 -6.52 -2.65
N ARG A 303 -14.58 -6.02 -1.56
CA ARG A 303 -13.19 -6.31 -1.22
C ARG A 303 -12.94 -7.82 -1.14
N LYS A 304 -13.78 -8.55 -0.41
CA LYS A 304 -13.68 -10.02 -0.30
C LYS A 304 -13.86 -10.71 -1.65
N VAL A 305 -14.81 -10.23 -2.46
CA VAL A 305 -15.03 -10.75 -3.82
C VAL A 305 -13.82 -10.47 -4.72
N ALA A 306 -13.22 -9.29 -4.65
CA ALA A 306 -12.05 -8.91 -5.44
C ALA A 306 -10.83 -9.77 -5.10
N TYR A 307 -10.56 -9.99 -3.81
CA TYR A 307 -9.49 -10.91 -3.38
C TYR A 307 -9.76 -12.35 -3.85
N TRP A 308 -10.98 -12.85 -3.69
CA TRP A 308 -11.36 -14.17 -4.17
C TRP A 308 -11.21 -14.31 -5.69
N LEU A 309 -11.64 -13.30 -6.46
CA LEU A 309 -11.48 -13.25 -7.92
C LEU A 309 -10.01 -13.20 -8.33
N ASN A 310 -9.16 -12.51 -7.55
CA ASN A 310 -7.73 -12.43 -7.82
C ASN A 310 -7.05 -13.79 -7.65
N ASP A 311 -7.42 -14.53 -6.60
CA ASP A 311 -6.93 -15.88 -6.36
C ASP A 311 -7.44 -16.88 -7.40
N PHE A 312 -8.71 -16.74 -7.80
CA PHE A 312 -9.31 -17.56 -8.86
C PHE A 312 -8.74 -17.25 -10.25
N GLY A 313 -8.38 -15.99 -10.53
CA GLY A 313 -7.87 -15.51 -11.82
C GLY A 313 -6.49 -16.03 -12.20
N ILE A 314 -5.80 -16.72 -11.28
CA ILE A 314 -4.45 -17.28 -11.41
C ILE A 314 -3.43 -16.22 -11.84
N VAL A 315 -3.15 -15.32 -10.90
CA VAL A 315 -2.02 -14.36 -10.95
C VAL A 315 -0.69 -15.10 -10.85
N HIS A 316 0.26 -14.71 -11.70
CA HIS A 316 1.60 -15.31 -11.83
C HIS A 316 2.60 -14.80 -10.76
N TYR A 317 2.65 -13.50 -10.51
CA TYR A 317 3.67 -12.87 -9.64
C TYR A 317 3.13 -12.45 -8.27
N SER A 318 4.01 -12.41 -7.26
CA SER A 318 3.70 -12.08 -5.87
C SER A 318 3.53 -10.59 -5.59
N THR A 319 3.77 -9.71 -6.56
CA THR A 319 3.54 -8.27 -6.38
C THR A 319 2.06 -8.05 -6.05
N PRO A 320 1.71 -7.47 -4.90
CA PRO A 320 0.33 -7.24 -4.50
C PRO A 320 -0.43 -6.41 -5.54
N PHE A 321 0.29 -5.60 -6.31
CA PHE A 321 -0.24 -4.75 -7.36
C PHE A 321 -0.44 -5.46 -8.71
N THR A 322 -1.39 -6.37 -8.73
CA THR A 322 -1.87 -6.97 -9.99
C THR A 322 -2.96 -6.11 -10.61
N ASN A 323 -3.11 -6.20 -11.94
CA ASN A 323 -4.21 -5.59 -12.72
C ASN A 323 -5.63 -5.88 -12.17
N SER A 324 -5.80 -6.85 -11.26
CA SER A 324 -7.09 -7.13 -10.60
C SER A 324 -7.49 -6.02 -9.61
N ASN A 325 -6.51 -5.37 -8.97
CA ASN A 325 -6.78 -4.29 -8.01
C ASN A 325 -7.36 -3.06 -8.68
N ILE A 326 -7.14 -2.86 -9.99
CA ILE A 326 -7.75 -1.76 -10.76
C ILE A 326 -9.28 -1.87 -10.71
N HIS A 327 -9.85 -3.07 -10.84
CA HIS A 327 -11.30 -3.25 -10.75
C HIS A 327 -11.83 -2.97 -9.34
N PHE A 328 -11.06 -3.30 -8.30
CA PHE A 328 -11.35 -2.91 -6.93
C PHE A 328 -11.37 -1.40 -6.76
N THR A 329 -10.32 -0.72 -7.21
CA THR A 329 -10.21 0.74 -7.16
C THR A 329 -11.33 1.44 -7.91
N VAL A 330 -11.70 0.97 -9.11
CA VAL A 330 -12.81 1.54 -9.91
C VAL A 330 -14.14 1.38 -9.17
N PHE A 331 -14.42 0.21 -8.59
CA PHE A 331 -15.63 0.03 -7.79
C PHE A 331 -15.65 0.97 -6.59
N GLN A 332 -14.56 1.07 -5.83
CA GLN A 332 -14.49 1.94 -4.66
C GLN A 332 -14.66 3.41 -5.05
N PHE A 333 -14.04 3.85 -6.14
CA PHE A 333 -14.25 5.19 -6.68
C PHE A 333 -15.74 5.48 -6.94
N VAL A 334 -16.43 4.58 -7.65
CA VAL A 334 -17.87 4.76 -7.93
C VAL A 334 -18.68 4.72 -6.64
N ASN A 335 -18.39 3.79 -5.73
CA ASN A 335 -19.08 3.66 -4.45
C ASN A 335 -18.95 4.93 -3.58
N SER A 336 -17.78 5.57 -3.57
CA SER A 336 -17.51 6.78 -2.78
C SER A 336 -18.05 8.07 -3.41
N TYR A 337 -17.96 8.24 -4.73
CA TYR A 337 -18.32 9.52 -5.39
C TYR A 337 -19.70 9.57 -6.05
N SER A 338 -20.37 8.43 -6.27
CA SER A 338 -21.64 8.44 -7.02
C SER A 338 -22.71 9.29 -6.34
N SER A 339 -22.78 9.27 -5.02
CA SER A 339 -23.75 10.06 -4.25
C SER A 339 -23.49 11.56 -4.43
N LEU A 340 -22.22 11.97 -4.44
CA LEU A 340 -21.80 13.34 -4.66
C LEU A 340 -22.08 13.80 -6.09
N PHE A 341 -21.78 12.98 -7.10
CA PHE A 341 -22.10 13.29 -8.49
C PHE A 341 -23.61 13.35 -8.74
N TYR A 342 -24.39 12.50 -8.08
CA TYR A 342 -25.85 12.56 -8.13
C TYR A 342 -26.38 13.88 -7.56
N ILE A 343 -25.90 14.30 -6.38
CA ILE A 343 -26.30 15.58 -5.78
C ILE A 343 -25.87 16.75 -6.66
N ALA A 344 -24.63 16.72 -7.17
CA ALA A 344 -24.04 17.78 -7.97
C ALA A 344 -24.78 18.00 -9.29
N PHE A 345 -24.96 16.93 -10.08
CA PHE A 345 -25.37 17.05 -11.47
C PHE A 345 -26.86 16.75 -11.70
N TYR A 346 -27.41 15.76 -11.00
CA TYR A 346 -28.81 15.39 -11.16
C TYR A 346 -29.74 16.26 -10.32
N LEU A 347 -29.46 16.42 -9.01
CA LEU A 347 -30.26 17.29 -8.14
C LEU A 347 -29.93 18.77 -8.35
N GLY A 348 -28.67 19.10 -8.63
CA GLY A 348 -28.21 20.49 -8.78
C GLY A 348 -28.20 21.29 -7.47
N ASP A 349 -28.18 20.61 -6.32
CA ASP A 349 -28.18 21.23 -4.99
C ASP A 349 -26.74 21.39 -4.47
N LEU A 350 -26.12 22.52 -4.80
CA LEU A 350 -24.75 22.82 -4.41
C LEU A 350 -24.58 23.02 -2.90
N GLN A 351 -25.63 23.45 -2.19
CA GLN A 351 -25.57 23.63 -0.74
C GLN A 351 -25.54 22.27 -0.04
N ARG A 352 -26.41 21.35 -0.45
CA ARG A 352 -26.36 19.98 0.04
C ARG A 352 -25.05 19.27 -0.31
N LEU A 353 -24.52 19.53 -1.50
CA LEU A 353 -23.21 19.00 -1.89
C LEU A 353 -22.11 19.49 -0.94
N LYS A 354 -22.09 20.78 -0.63
CA LYS A 354 -21.16 21.38 0.32
C LYS A 354 -21.27 20.72 1.71
N GLU A 355 -22.48 20.57 2.24
CA GLU A 355 -22.71 19.93 3.54
C GLU A 355 -22.18 18.49 3.57
N VAL A 356 -22.43 17.71 2.51
CA VAL A 356 -21.94 16.32 2.45
C VAL A 356 -20.41 16.28 2.39
N CYS A 357 -19.78 17.16 1.60
CA CYS A 357 -18.31 17.27 1.57
C CYS A 357 -17.71 17.67 2.93
N GLU A 358 -18.32 18.63 3.63
CA GLU A 358 -17.91 19.02 4.99
C GLU A 358 -18.03 17.84 5.95
N THR A 359 -19.16 17.11 5.91
CA THR A 359 -19.35 15.94 6.77
C THR A 359 -18.35 14.83 6.49
N TYR A 360 -18.02 14.57 5.23
CA TYR A 360 -17.06 13.53 4.84
C TYR A 360 -15.67 13.81 5.42
N ILE A 361 -15.17 15.04 5.26
CA ILE A 361 -13.85 15.41 5.76
C ILE A 361 -13.82 15.38 7.30
N ALA A 362 -14.92 15.80 7.94
CA ALA A 362 -15.05 15.69 9.39
C ALA A 362 -15.04 14.24 9.87
N THR A 363 -15.76 13.34 9.19
CA THR A 363 -15.76 11.90 9.53
C THR A 363 -14.40 11.27 9.33
N GLU A 364 -13.71 11.58 8.22
CA GLU A 364 -12.35 11.09 7.94
C GLU A 364 -11.39 11.52 9.06
N THR A 365 -11.43 12.80 9.44
CA THR A 365 -10.60 13.32 10.56
C THR A 365 -10.87 12.59 11.87
N THR A 366 -12.15 12.28 12.16
CA THR A 366 -12.49 11.52 13.37
C THR A 366 -12.01 10.08 13.30
N GLU A 367 -12.07 9.43 12.13
CA GLU A 367 -11.59 8.06 11.93
C GLU A 367 -10.07 8.00 12.15
N THR A 368 -9.30 8.86 11.48
CA THR A 368 -7.83 8.97 11.64
C THR A 368 -7.42 9.13 13.11
N THR A 369 -8.13 9.96 13.89
CA THR A 369 -7.80 10.15 15.31
C THR A 369 -8.15 8.96 16.19
N ALA A 370 -9.12 8.14 15.78
CA ALA A 370 -9.60 6.99 16.55
C ALA A 370 -8.85 5.69 16.22
N GLU A 371 -8.31 5.55 15.00
CA GLU A 371 -7.69 4.32 14.52
C GLU A 371 -6.60 3.75 15.45
N PRO A 372 -5.58 4.52 15.88
CA PRO A 372 -4.48 3.96 16.66
C PRO A 372 -4.95 3.44 18.03
N GLY A 373 -5.87 4.18 18.66
CA GLY A 373 -6.45 3.78 19.95
C GLY A 373 -7.33 2.53 19.82
N LYS A 374 -8.07 2.39 18.71
CA LYS A 374 -8.88 1.21 18.43
C LYS A 374 -8.02 -0.03 18.25
N GLU A 375 -7.00 0.02 17.39
CA GLU A 375 -6.10 -1.13 17.15
C GLU A 375 -5.33 -1.51 18.44
N LEU A 376 -4.88 -0.54 19.22
CA LEU A 376 -4.22 -0.82 20.51
C LEU A 376 -5.18 -1.49 21.51
N SER A 377 -6.43 -1.02 21.60
CA SER A 377 -7.42 -1.63 22.50
C SER A 377 -7.79 -3.06 22.10
N THR A 378 -7.81 -3.38 20.80
CA THR A 378 -8.01 -4.76 20.34
C THR A 378 -6.82 -5.66 20.67
N LEU A 379 -5.59 -5.15 20.54
CA LEU A 379 -4.41 -5.91 20.95
C LEU A 379 -4.40 -6.20 22.45
N GLU A 380 -4.78 -5.23 23.28
CA GLU A 380 -4.90 -5.45 24.73
C GLU A 380 -5.89 -6.59 25.01
N ALA A 381 -7.07 -6.58 24.39
CA ALA A 381 -8.06 -7.64 24.55
C ALA A 381 -7.59 -9.02 24.04
N ASP A 382 -6.90 -9.08 22.89
CA ASP A 382 -6.36 -10.32 22.32
C ASP A 382 -5.20 -10.87 23.15
N SER A 383 -4.37 -9.99 23.72
CA SER A 383 -3.28 -10.36 24.62
C SER A 383 -3.79 -10.93 25.94
N GLU A 384 -4.84 -10.34 26.54
CA GLU A 384 -5.49 -10.86 27.74
C GLU A 384 -6.12 -12.24 27.47
N THR A 385 -6.74 -12.43 26.31
CA THR A 385 -7.32 -13.73 25.91
C THR A 385 -6.24 -14.79 25.71
N THR A 386 -5.15 -14.44 25.04
CA THR A 386 -4.00 -15.33 24.83
C THR A 386 -3.32 -15.65 26.16
N GLN A 387 -3.24 -14.69 27.07
CA GLN A 387 -2.74 -14.89 28.43
C GLN A 387 -3.56 -15.93 29.19
N THR A 388 -4.89 -15.85 29.12
CA THR A 388 -5.76 -16.86 29.76
C THR A 388 -5.58 -18.26 29.15
N ASN A 389 -5.45 -18.36 27.82
CA ASN A 389 -5.34 -19.65 27.15
C ASN A 389 -3.95 -20.30 27.32
N GLY A 390 -2.87 -19.51 27.17
CA GLY A 390 -1.49 -20.01 27.33
C GLY A 390 -1.16 -20.41 28.77
N LEU A 391 -1.70 -19.69 29.76
CA LEU A 391 -1.62 -20.12 31.18
C LEU A 391 -2.39 -21.42 31.40
N THR A 392 -3.58 -21.55 30.83
CA THR A 392 -4.38 -22.78 30.92
C THR A 392 -3.64 -23.97 30.31
N GLU A 393 -3.07 -23.84 29.11
CA GLU A 393 -2.30 -24.91 28.46
C GLU A 393 -1.02 -25.28 29.25
N ARG A 394 -0.28 -24.29 29.79
CA ARG A 394 0.91 -24.58 30.60
C ARG A 394 0.56 -25.30 31.91
N ILE A 395 -0.56 -24.94 32.54
CA ILE A 395 -1.06 -25.65 33.74
C ILE A 395 -1.47 -27.08 33.38
N PHE A 396 -2.21 -27.28 32.28
CA PHE A 396 -2.60 -28.61 31.82
C PHE A 396 -1.39 -29.49 31.45
N GLU A 397 -0.35 -28.92 30.84
CA GLU A 397 0.87 -29.68 30.50
C GLU A 397 1.73 -29.95 31.74
N GLU A 398 1.83 -29.02 32.71
CA GLU A 398 2.47 -29.28 34.01
C GLU A 398 1.74 -30.37 34.80
N ASP A 399 0.41 -30.36 34.82
CA ASP A 399 -0.40 -31.39 35.48
C ASP A 399 -0.28 -32.74 34.76
N ARG A 400 -0.18 -32.74 33.42
CA ARG A 400 0.10 -33.94 32.63
C ARG A 400 1.49 -34.50 32.92
N GLN A 401 2.51 -33.65 33.00
CA GLN A 401 3.88 -34.04 33.34
C GLN A 401 3.97 -34.59 34.77
N ARG A 402 3.27 -33.97 35.73
CA ARG A 402 3.15 -34.49 37.11
C ARG A 402 2.44 -35.83 37.14
N ALA A 403 1.35 -36.00 36.39
CA ALA A 403 0.64 -37.28 36.32
C ALA A 403 1.53 -38.39 35.74
N LEU A 404 2.33 -38.09 34.70
CA LEU A 404 3.32 -39.01 34.15
C LEU A 404 4.43 -39.33 35.17
N HIS A 405 4.88 -38.33 35.93
CA HIS A 405 5.92 -38.51 36.95
C HIS A 405 5.41 -39.29 38.18
N GLU A 406 4.14 -39.13 38.56
CA GLU A 406 3.45 -39.95 39.57
C GLU A 406 3.22 -41.37 39.07
N GLU A 407 2.91 -41.56 37.79
CA GLU A 407 2.75 -42.88 37.18
C GLU A 407 4.11 -43.62 37.09
N GLU A 408 5.20 -42.90 36.79
CA GLU A 408 6.57 -43.43 36.87
C GLU A 408 7.01 -43.76 38.30
N MET A 409 6.67 -42.92 39.29
CA MET A 409 6.94 -43.17 40.71
C MET A 409 6.12 -44.35 41.25
N ASN A 410 4.84 -44.46 40.91
CA ASN A 410 3.99 -45.60 41.27
C ASN A 410 4.44 -46.90 40.58
N ASN A 411 4.93 -46.82 39.33
CA ASN A 411 5.53 -47.97 38.66
C ASN A 411 6.89 -48.35 39.27
N ALA A 412 7.66 -47.39 39.80
CA ALA A 412 8.90 -47.65 40.52
C ALA A 412 8.65 -48.23 41.93
N GLU A 413 7.59 -47.83 42.62
CA GLU A 413 7.14 -48.43 43.90
C GLU A 413 6.59 -49.84 43.70
N ASN A 414 5.83 -50.10 42.63
CA ASN A 414 5.39 -51.46 42.27
C ASN A 414 6.55 -52.39 41.84
N PHE A 415 7.69 -51.84 41.42
CA PHE A 415 8.91 -52.62 41.17
C PHE A 415 9.71 -52.91 42.45
N HIS A 416 9.43 -52.20 43.54
CA HIS A 416 10.13 -52.35 44.81
C HIS A 416 9.50 -53.42 45.75
N GLU A 417 8.33 -53.97 45.42
CA GLU A 417 7.71 -55.06 46.19
C GLU A 417 8.14 -56.48 45.76
N ASP A 418 8.85 -56.66 44.64
CA ASP A 418 9.11 -57.99 44.07
C ASP A 418 10.59 -58.42 43.97
N PHE A 419 11.54 -57.69 44.57
CA PHE A 419 12.94 -58.14 44.60
C PHE A 419 13.61 -58.04 45.97
N ASN A 420 14.05 -59.21 46.44
CA ASN A 420 14.71 -59.48 47.69
C ASN A 420 15.85 -58.48 47.98
N GLN A 421 15.78 -57.85 49.16
CA GLN A 421 16.83 -57.02 49.74
C GLN A 421 18.06 -57.89 50.06
N GLU A 422 19.13 -57.82 49.26
CA GLU A 422 20.51 -57.94 49.78
C GLU A 422 21.65 -57.63 48.79
N GLU A 423 21.40 -57.45 47.48
CA GLU A 423 22.52 -57.43 46.50
C GLU A 423 22.76 -56.11 45.73
N LEU A 424 22.34 -54.95 46.26
CA LEU A 424 22.57 -53.64 45.61
C LEU A 424 23.29 -52.58 46.46
N SER A 425 23.58 -52.84 47.73
CA SER A 425 24.25 -51.83 48.60
C SER A 425 25.77 -51.70 48.34
N GLU A 426 26.39 -52.65 47.63
CA GLU A 426 27.84 -52.61 47.35
C GLU A 426 28.21 -52.01 45.99
N ARG A 427 27.28 -51.87 45.03
CA ARG A 427 27.60 -51.37 43.68
C ARG A 427 27.45 -49.85 43.51
N CYS A 428 26.75 -49.17 44.41
CA CYS A 428 26.59 -47.70 44.37
C CYS A 428 27.63 -46.91 45.18
N LYS A 429 28.52 -47.57 45.95
CA LYS A 429 29.58 -46.88 46.70
C LYS A 429 30.88 -46.65 45.92
N SER A 430 31.00 -47.14 44.68
CA SER A 430 32.23 -47.04 43.88
C SER A 430 32.15 -46.12 42.66
N ARG A 431 31.10 -45.30 42.52
CA ARG A 431 30.97 -44.37 41.38
C ARG A 431 30.68 -42.91 41.73
N THR A 432 30.75 -42.55 43.01
CA THR A 432 30.74 -41.16 43.50
C THR A 432 32.15 -40.73 43.93
N SER A 433 33.08 -40.78 42.99
CA SER A 433 34.35 -40.05 43.05
C SER A 433 34.85 -39.95 41.60
N GLU A 434 35.24 -38.75 41.16
CA GLU A 434 35.71 -38.39 39.81
C GLU A 434 34.68 -37.89 38.77
N HIS A 435 34.03 -36.77 39.07
CA HIS A 435 33.84 -35.66 38.12
C HIS A 435 33.40 -34.45 38.97
N GLY A 436 34.30 -33.56 39.37
CA GLY A 436 34.93 -32.61 38.47
C GLY A 436 34.01 -31.38 38.38
N GLU A 437 34.08 -30.52 39.39
CA GLU A 437 33.46 -29.19 39.39
C GLU A 437 33.89 -28.43 38.12
N ASN A 438 32.96 -28.24 37.18
CA ASN A 438 33.06 -27.17 36.20
C ASN A 438 31.79 -26.34 36.27
N LYS A 439 31.85 -25.30 37.10
CA LYS A 439 30.99 -24.12 37.05
C LYS A 439 31.01 -23.56 35.62
N LEU A 440 30.00 -23.90 34.82
CA LEU A 440 29.62 -23.11 33.67
C LEU A 440 28.94 -21.83 34.19
N LYS A 441 29.78 -20.80 34.45
CA LYS A 441 29.36 -19.41 34.39
C LYS A 441 28.85 -19.16 32.97
N ARG A 442 27.54 -19.27 32.73
CA ARG A 442 26.91 -18.57 31.62
C ARG A 442 27.00 -17.10 31.95
N GLN A 443 27.85 -16.38 31.22
CA GLN A 443 27.84 -14.92 31.17
C GLN A 443 26.41 -14.48 30.87
N SER A 444 25.80 -13.81 31.84
CA SER A 444 24.62 -12.97 31.63
C SER A 444 25.02 -11.90 30.62
N ASN A 445 24.58 -12.04 29.38
CA ASN A 445 24.39 -10.88 28.52
C ASN A 445 23.03 -10.31 28.90
N ASN A 446 22.99 -9.02 29.25
CA ASN A 446 21.76 -8.28 29.52
C ASN A 446 20.72 -8.57 28.42
N ILE A 447 19.61 -9.19 28.82
CA ILE A 447 18.43 -9.38 27.99
C ILE A 447 17.40 -8.41 28.58
N ASP A 448 16.99 -7.42 27.79
CA ASP A 448 15.94 -6.48 28.18
C ASP A 448 14.63 -7.24 28.38
N VAL A 449 14.12 -7.22 29.62
CA VAL A 449 12.86 -7.85 30.01
C VAL A 449 11.76 -6.80 29.97
N ILE A 450 10.71 -7.04 29.18
CA ILE A 450 9.53 -6.16 29.13
C ILE A 450 8.56 -6.63 30.22
N SER A 451 8.31 -5.79 31.24
CA SER A 451 7.29 -6.04 32.26
C SER A 451 6.02 -5.26 31.96
N TRP A 452 4.86 -5.90 32.20
CA TRP A 452 3.55 -5.26 32.10
C TRP A 452 3.22 -4.63 33.45
N ASN A 453 3.14 -3.30 33.55
CA ASN A 453 2.74 -2.64 34.79
C ASN A 453 1.40 -1.91 34.63
N LYS A 454 0.39 -2.35 35.38
CA LYS A 454 -0.97 -1.81 35.39
C LYS A 454 -1.00 -0.59 36.33
N GLY A 455 -0.45 0.54 35.88
CA GLY A 455 -0.44 1.74 36.73
C GLY A 455 0.22 2.97 36.14
N ASN A 456 -0.43 3.65 35.19
CA ASN A 456 -0.59 5.11 35.15
C ASN A 456 -1.32 5.54 33.86
N LYS A 457 -2.59 5.90 34.00
CA LYS A 457 -3.33 6.64 32.97
C LYS A 457 -2.75 8.04 32.90
N HIS A 458 -1.76 8.31 32.04
CA HIS A 458 -1.55 9.61 31.37
C HIS A 458 -0.32 9.72 30.45
N GLU A 459 0.44 8.65 30.18
CA GLU A 459 1.48 8.67 29.15
C GLU A 459 1.08 7.79 27.96
N ILE A 460 1.21 8.34 26.74
CA ILE A 460 0.96 7.63 25.49
C ILE A 460 1.88 6.40 25.48
N GLY A 461 1.29 5.20 25.45
CA GLY A 461 1.99 3.94 25.61
C GLY A 461 3.10 3.71 24.59
N LEU A 462 4.32 4.11 24.94
CA LEU A 462 5.54 3.50 24.43
C LEU A 462 6.05 2.57 25.53
N TRP A 463 6.37 1.34 25.13
CA TRP A 463 6.95 0.27 25.94
C TRP A 463 8.05 0.77 26.88
N ASN A 464 7.73 1.00 28.16
CA ASN A 464 8.72 1.34 29.17
C ASN A 464 9.46 0.08 29.60
N VAL A 465 10.78 0.06 29.40
CA VAL A 465 11.70 -0.84 30.09
C VAL A 465 12.08 -0.13 31.38
N VAL A 466 11.64 -0.67 32.52
CA VAL A 466 12.02 -0.17 33.83
C VAL A 466 13.08 -1.10 34.40
N ASP A 467 14.28 -0.57 34.61
CA ASP A 467 15.31 -1.16 35.46
C ASP A 467 14.87 -1.04 36.92
N THR A 468 14.81 -2.15 37.66
CA THR A 468 14.74 -2.12 39.13
C THR A 468 15.80 -2.99 39.75
N SER A 469 16.78 -2.32 40.37
CA SER A 469 17.68 -2.82 41.39
C SER A 469 17.02 -2.83 42.77
N ASP A 470 17.29 -3.90 43.51
CA ASP A 470 17.31 -4.07 44.97
C ASP A 470 16.11 -3.60 45.83
N GLY A 471 15.45 -4.57 46.46
CA GLY A 471 14.53 -4.38 47.59
C GLY A 471 14.36 -5.68 48.38
N ASP A 472 14.68 -5.62 49.67
CA ASP A 472 14.69 -6.70 50.66
C ASP A 472 13.38 -7.52 50.74
N ILE A 473 13.54 -8.83 50.95
CA ILE A 473 12.48 -9.81 51.21
C ILE A 473 12.24 -9.86 52.73
N THR A 474 10.99 -9.68 53.15
CA THR A 474 10.50 -10.15 54.46
C THR A 474 9.33 -11.09 54.27
N ASP A 475 9.38 -12.20 54.99
CA ASP A 475 8.53 -13.38 54.90
C ASP A 475 7.05 -13.13 55.30
N GLU A 476 6.13 -13.33 54.36
CA GLU A 476 4.72 -13.70 54.61
C GLU A 476 4.27 -14.72 53.54
N GLU A 477 4.59 -15.99 53.79
CA GLU A 477 4.17 -17.14 52.99
C GLU A 477 2.74 -17.57 53.38
N ASP A 478 1.78 -17.44 52.44
CA ASP A 478 0.85 -18.52 52.03
C ASP A 478 -0.35 -18.06 51.17
N ASP A 479 -0.44 -16.78 50.79
CA ASP A 479 -1.48 -16.32 49.83
C ASP A 479 -0.90 -15.63 48.57
N GLN A 480 0.36 -15.99 48.24
CA GLN A 480 1.15 -15.41 47.15
C GLN A 480 1.51 -16.39 46.03
N TRP A 481 1.20 -17.69 46.16
CA TRP A 481 1.61 -18.71 45.16
C TRP A 481 1.09 -18.40 43.74
N TRP A 482 -0.15 -17.92 43.62
CA TRP A 482 -0.73 -17.58 42.32
C TRP A 482 -0.33 -16.17 41.86
N LYS A 483 -0.09 -15.25 42.80
CA LYS A 483 0.40 -13.88 42.51
C LYS A 483 1.83 -13.90 41.96
N SER A 484 2.75 -14.70 42.52
CA SER A 484 4.11 -14.81 41.98
C SER A 484 4.16 -15.54 40.63
N LYS A 485 3.22 -16.47 40.37
CA LYS A 485 3.06 -17.13 39.06
C LYS A 485 2.44 -16.20 37.99
N LEU A 486 1.60 -15.24 38.41
CA LEU A 486 1.04 -14.18 37.54
C LEU A 486 2.04 -13.06 37.25
N GLU A 487 2.87 -12.67 38.22
CA GLU A 487 3.95 -11.69 38.03
C GLU A 487 5.10 -12.23 37.16
N GLY A 488 5.22 -13.55 37.02
CA GLY A 488 6.24 -14.24 36.22
C GLY A 488 5.83 -14.69 34.81
N ALA A 489 4.63 -14.34 34.32
CA ALA A 489 4.22 -14.65 32.95
C ALA A 489 4.92 -13.73 31.93
N PHE A 490 6.25 -13.89 31.79
CA PHE A 490 7.03 -13.22 30.75
C PHE A 490 6.65 -13.81 29.40
N PHE A 491 5.86 -13.08 28.61
CA PHE A 491 5.67 -13.41 27.19
C PHE A 491 6.95 -13.10 26.44
N PHE A 492 7.39 -14.04 25.60
CA PHE A 492 8.45 -13.73 24.66
C PHE A 492 7.93 -12.72 23.64
N GLN A 493 8.77 -11.77 23.23
CA GLN A 493 8.45 -10.78 22.20
C GLN A 493 7.75 -11.40 20.98
N ALA A 494 8.21 -12.59 20.56
CA ALA A 494 7.62 -13.32 19.46
C ALA A 494 6.15 -13.70 19.70
N GLU A 495 5.75 -14.12 20.91
CA GLU A 495 4.37 -14.48 21.23
C GLU A 495 3.45 -13.25 21.17
N VAL A 496 3.92 -12.12 21.71
CA VAL A 496 3.19 -10.84 21.67
C VAL A 496 3.00 -10.37 20.23
N GLU A 497 4.09 -10.33 19.44
CA GLU A 497 4.02 -9.96 18.03
C GLU A 497 3.21 -10.96 17.21
N GLY A 498 3.18 -12.24 17.60
CA GLY A 498 2.35 -13.25 16.97
C GLY A 498 0.85 -12.99 17.12
N CYS A 499 0.44 -12.28 18.18
CA CYS A 499 -0.95 -11.86 18.39
C CYS A 499 -1.28 -10.54 17.67
N MET A 500 -0.27 -9.80 17.21
CA MET A 500 -0.52 -8.56 16.49
C MET A 500 -1.19 -8.84 15.15
N LYS A 501 -1.96 -7.87 14.67
CA LYS A 501 -2.59 -7.95 13.36
C LYS A 501 -1.53 -7.88 12.26
N LYS A 502 -1.64 -8.77 11.28
CA LYS A 502 -0.78 -8.73 10.09
C LYS A 502 -1.12 -7.51 9.25
N TYR A 503 -0.09 -6.80 8.80
CA TYR A 503 -0.25 -5.77 7.78
C TYR A 503 -0.63 -6.43 6.44
N GLU A 504 -1.91 -6.35 6.05
CA GLU A 504 -2.46 -7.07 4.89
C GLU A 504 -1.99 -6.47 3.56
N ASP A 505 -2.05 -5.14 3.36
CA ASP A 505 -1.46 -4.43 2.20
C ASP A 505 -1.52 -2.90 2.38
N ILE A 506 -0.60 -2.18 1.71
CA ILE A 506 -0.57 -0.70 1.61
C ILE A 506 -1.71 -0.18 0.69
N LEU A 507 -2.42 -1.09 0.02
CA LEU A 507 -3.48 -0.74 -0.91
C LEU A 507 -4.61 0.07 -0.27
N GLN A 508 -4.93 -0.19 1.01
CA GLN A 508 -5.95 0.56 1.72
C GLN A 508 -5.48 1.98 2.04
N ASP A 509 -4.26 2.12 2.57
CA ASP A 509 -3.65 3.41 2.88
C ASP A 509 -3.55 4.29 1.62
N HIS A 510 -3.14 3.73 0.48
CA HIS A 510 -3.16 4.46 -0.80
C HIS A 510 -4.56 4.78 -1.31
N LEU A 511 -5.55 3.91 -1.09
CA LEU A 511 -6.94 4.14 -1.51
C LEU A 511 -7.53 5.34 -0.76
N GLU A 512 -7.34 5.39 0.55
CA GLU A 512 -7.81 6.48 1.40
C GLU A 512 -7.27 7.82 0.92
N MET A 513 -5.95 7.89 0.73
CA MET A 513 -5.30 9.11 0.27
C MET A 513 -5.70 9.50 -1.17
N MET A 514 -5.96 8.51 -2.03
CA MET A 514 -6.50 8.75 -3.37
C MET A 514 -7.92 9.36 -3.29
N LEU A 515 -8.78 8.81 -2.43
CA LEU A 515 -10.14 9.34 -2.24
C LEU A 515 -10.09 10.77 -1.69
N GLN A 516 -9.21 11.05 -0.74
CA GLN A 516 -9.01 12.41 -0.24
C GLN A 516 -8.54 13.36 -1.35
N PHE A 517 -7.57 12.96 -2.18
CA PHE A 517 -7.14 13.73 -3.35
C PHE A 517 -8.30 14.04 -4.30
N GLY A 518 -9.17 13.07 -4.57
CA GLY A 518 -10.35 13.28 -5.40
C GLY A 518 -11.34 14.27 -4.80
N HIS A 519 -11.55 14.29 -3.47
CA HIS A 519 -12.42 15.30 -2.84
C HIS A 519 -11.89 16.72 -3.03
N VAL A 520 -10.57 16.92 -2.86
CA VAL A 520 -9.91 18.21 -3.10
C VAL A 520 -9.90 18.57 -4.59
N ALA A 521 -9.68 17.61 -5.48
CA ALA A 521 -9.61 17.85 -6.93
C ALA A 521 -10.98 18.16 -7.54
N PHE A 522 -12.02 17.38 -7.20
CA PHE A 522 -13.35 17.44 -7.82
C PHE A 522 -14.20 18.60 -7.30
N PHE A 523 -14.20 18.82 -5.98
CA PHE A 523 -15.16 19.71 -5.32
C PHE A 523 -14.51 20.97 -4.72
N ALA A 524 -13.26 21.23 -5.08
CA ALA A 524 -12.49 22.40 -4.67
C ALA A 524 -13.28 23.72 -4.75
N CYS A 525 -14.03 23.91 -5.83
CA CYS A 525 -14.71 25.16 -6.11
C CYS A 525 -15.98 25.42 -5.27
N ILE A 526 -16.56 24.38 -4.67
CA ILE A 526 -17.76 24.45 -3.82
C ILE A 526 -17.38 24.70 -2.36
N PHE A 527 -16.29 24.07 -1.92
CA PHE A 527 -15.79 24.19 -0.56
C PHE A 527 -14.27 24.48 -0.57
N PRO A 528 -13.86 25.75 -0.80
CA PRO A 528 -12.43 26.11 -0.87
C PRO A 528 -11.58 25.72 0.35
N PRO A 529 -12.11 25.75 1.60
CA PRO A 529 -11.37 25.26 2.77
C PRO A 529 -11.10 23.74 2.80
N ALA A 530 -11.65 22.95 1.86
CA ALA A 530 -11.44 21.50 1.80
C ALA A 530 -9.96 21.11 1.84
N ALA A 531 -9.13 21.81 1.06
CA ALA A 531 -7.69 21.55 1.00
C ALA A 531 -6.97 21.81 2.33
N PHE A 532 -7.45 22.79 3.12
CA PHE A 532 -6.90 23.07 4.45
C PHE A 532 -7.26 21.96 5.45
N LEU A 533 -8.50 21.45 5.40
CA LEU A 533 -8.90 20.34 6.25
C LEU A 533 -8.19 19.04 5.85
N ALA A 534 -8.04 18.75 4.56
CA ALA A 534 -7.26 17.61 4.07
C ALA A 534 -5.78 17.71 4.50
N LEU A 535 -5.19 18.92 4.48
CA LEU A 535 -3.84 19.16 5.00
C LEU A 535 -3.74 18.81 6.49
N LEU A 536 -4.72 19.23 7.30
CA LEU A 536 -4.75 18.88 8.73
C LEU A 536 -4.92 17.38 8.93
N ASN A 537 -5.81 16.74 8.14
CA ASN A 537 -5.99 15.30 8.21
C ASN A 537 -4.68 14.57 7.93
N ASN A 538 -3.97 14.93 6.86
CA ASN A 538 -2.72 14.25 6.50
C ASN A 538 -1.58 14.44 7.52
N LEU A 539 -1.60 15.52 8.29
CA LEU A 539 -0.66 15.70 9.41
C LEU A 539 -0.99 14.77 10.59
N LEU A 540 -2.26 14.45 10.80
CA LEU A 540 -2.70 13.46 11.77
C LEU A 540 -2.45 12.04 11.24
N GLU A 541 -2.78 11.78 9.98
CA GLU A 541 -2.63 10.51 9.30
C GLU A 541 -1.18 10.03 9.33
N ALA A 542 -0.23 10.90 8.97
CA ALA A 542 1.19 10.57 9.02
C ALA A 542 1.65 10.11 10.41
N ARG A 543 1.03 10.62 11.48
CA ARG A 543 1.33 10.20 12.86
C ARG A 543 0.56 8.93 13.24
N ALA A 544 -0.71 8.83 12.87
CA ALA A 544 -1.55 7.67 13.11
C ALA A 544 -0.92 6.42 12.47
N ASP A 545 -0.53 6.49 11.20
CA ASP A 545 0.14 5.42 10.47
C ASP A 545 1.50 5.04 11.09
N THR A 546 2.26 6.02 11.57
CA THR A 546 3.52 5.77 12.28
C THR A 546 3.28 4.95 13.55
N ILE A 547 2.29 5.34 14.36
CA ILE A 547 1.94 4.62 15.60
C ILE A 547 1.43 3.22 15.26
N LYS A 548 0.58 3.11 14.23
CA LYS A 548 0.00 1.85 13.76
C LYS A 548 1.09 0.85 13.38
N LEU A 549 2.08 1.26 12.58
CA LEU A 549 3.20 0.39 12.17
C LEU A 549 4.21 0.08 13.28
N CYS A 550 4.39 0.98 14.24
CA CYS A 550 5.37 0.80 15.31
C CYS A 550 4.83 0.09 16.55
N ALA A 551 3.52 0.14 16.81
CA ALA A 551 2.94 -0.34 18.07
C ALA A 551 1.74 -1.28 17.89
N ALA A 552 1.05 -1.26 16.75
CA ALA A 552 -0.21 -1.98 16.59
C ALA A 552 -0.15 -3.18 15.61
N LEU A 553 0.84 -3.20 14.72
CA LEU A 553 0.91 -4.19 13.65
C LEU A 553 2.14 -5.07 13.79
N GLN A 554 2.03 -6.30 13.28
CA GLN A 554 3.20 -7.12 13.01
C GLN A 554 4.11 -6.40 12.02
N ARG A 555 5.43 -6.55 12.20
CA ARG A 555 6.39 -6.05 11.24
C ARG A 555 6.12 -6.67 9.86
N PRO A 556 5.87 -5.88 8.83
CA PRO A 556 5.74 -6.40 7.48
C PRO A 556 7.10 -6.84 6.95
N PHE A 557 7.09 -7.88 6.12
CA PHE A 557 8.27 -8.18 5.31
C PHE A 557 8.49 -7.08 4.29
N ALA A 558 9.74 -6.70 4.10
CA ALA A 558 10.07 -5.69 3.12
C ALA A 558 9.86 -6.15 1.69
N GLU A 559 9.32 -5.22 0.91
CA GLU A 559 9.06 -5.37 -0.52
C GLU A 559 9.76 -4.24 -1.27
N HIS A 560 10.25 -4.56 -2.47
CA HIS A 560 10.81 -3.57 -3.37
C HIS A 560 9.68 -2.76 -4.02
N ALA A 561 9.94 -1.48 -4.31
CA ALA A 561 9.01 -0.62 -5.02
C ALA A 561 9.77 0.35 -5.91
N ARG A 562 9.31 0.54 -7.15
CA ARG A 562 9.86 1.53 -8.11
C ARG A 562 9.13 2.86 -8.09
N GLY A 563 8.01 2.91 -7.39
CA GLY A 563 7.11 4.04 -7.26
C GLY A 563 5.85 3.56 -6.55
N ILE A 564 4.80 4.38 -6.60
CA ILE A 564 3.48 4.05 -6.03
C ILE A 564 2.69 3.04 -6.88
N GLY A 565 3.26 2.55 -7.99
CA GLY A 565 2.57 1.62 -8.89
C GLY A 565 1.44 2.31 -9.68
N PRO A 566 0.36 1.58 -10.03
CA PRO A 566 -0.70 2.11 -10.89
C PRO A 566 -1.60 3.15 -10.21
N TRP A 567 -1.38 3.42 -8.91
CA TRP A 567 -2.01 4.57 -8.25
C TRP A 567 -1.67 5.89 -8.96
N GLN A 568 -0.48 5.98 -9.57
CA GLN A 568 -0.11 7.14 -10.39
C GLN A 568 -1.08 7.31 -11.56
N ASP A 569 -1.31 6.25 -12.34
CA ASP A 569 -2.20 6.26 -13.50
C ASP A 569 -3.65 6.58 -13.08
N VAL A 570 -4.10 6.02 -11.95
CA VAL A 570 -5.44 6.29 -11.40
C VAL A 570 -5.60 7.76 -11.02
N MET A 571 -4.64 8.34 -10.31
CA MET A 571 -4.71 9.75 -9.91
C MET A 571 -4.57 10.70 -11.11
N GLU A 572 -3.80 10.34 -12.13
CA GLU A 572 -3.73 11.10 -13.38
C GLU A 572 -5.08 11.11 -14.12
N ALA A 573 -5.75 9.95 -14.17
CA ALA A 573 -7.10 9.83 -14.72
C ALA A 573 -8.11 10.66 -13.90
N MET A 574 -8.03 10.61 -12.57
CA MET A 574 -8.83 11.47 -11.70
C MET A 574 -8.56 12.95 -11.96
N GLY A 575 -7.31 13.35 -12.19
CA GLY A 575 -6.97 14.72 -12.56
C GLY A 575 -7.64 15.19 -13.85
N VAL A 576 -7.88 14.29 -14.82
CA VAL A 576 -8.67 14.59 -16.03
C VAL A 576 -10.16 14.71 -15.69
N VAL A 577 -10.71 13.76 -14.93
CA VAL A 577 -12.11 13.80 -14.48
C VAL A 577 -12.40 15.08 -13.68
N ALA A 578 -11.45 15.53 -12.87
CA ALA A 578 -11.55 16.76 -12.08
C ALA A 578 -11.77 17.99 -12.94
N ILE A 579 -11.12 18.08 -14.10
CA ILE A 579 -11.34 19.19 -15.04
C ILE A 579 -12.80 19.20 -15.50
N VAL A 580 -13.32 18.05 -15.94
CA VAL A 580 -14.70 17.91 -16.39
C VAL A 580 -15.69 18.28 -15.28
N VAL A 581 -15.47 17.75 -14.07
CA VAL A 581 -16.33 18.01 -12.91
C VAL A 581 -16.34 19.50 -12.54
N ASN A 582 -15.17 20.13 -12.42
CA ASN A 582 -15.08 21.56 -12.09
C ASN A 582 -15.76 22.44 -13.15
N CYS A 583 -15.56 22.15 -14.44
CA CYS A 583 -16.20 22.90 -15.52
C CYS A 583 -17.72 22.73 -15.51
N ALA A 584 -18.21 21.51 -15.28
CA ALA A 584 -19.63 21.22 -15.18
C ALA A 584 -20.26 21.92 -13.96
N LEU A 585 -19.57 21.96 -12.81
CA LEU A 585 -20.01 22.67 -11.61
C LEU A 585 -20.09 24.20 -11.82
N ILE A 586 -19.14 24.80 -12.54
CA ILE A 586 -19.19 26.21 -12.94
C ILE A 586 -20.38 26.50 -13.86
N GLY A 587 -20.72 25.55 -14.75
CA GLY A 587 -21.90 25.65 -15.61
C GLY A 587 -23.21 25.58 -14.82
N GLN A 588 -23.28 24.65 -13.85
CA GLN A 588 -24.50 24.35 -13.11
C GLN A 588 -24.76 25.34 -11.96
N GLY A 589 -23.72 25.85 -11.30
CA GLY A 589 -23.86 26.84 -10.22
C GLY A 589 -24.27 28.23 -10.69
N GLY A 590 -24.40 28.43 -12.00
CA GLY A 590 -24.88 29.67 -12.61
C GLY A 590 -23.86 30.81 -12.56
N GLN A 591 -22.62 30.56 -12.12
CA GLN A 591 -21.57 31.58 -12.02
C GLN A 591 -21.37 32.29 -13.36
N LEU A 592 -21.24 31.53 -14.46
CA LEU A 592 -21.08 32.11 -15.79
C LEU A 592 -22.31 32.88 -16.27
N THR A 593 -23.51 32.42 -15.92
CA THR A 593 -24.76 33.11 -16.25
C THR A 593 -24.90 34.43 -15.48
N ARG A 594 -24.37 34.52 -14.25
CA ARG A 594 -24.34 35.77 -13.47
C ARG A 594 -23.25 36.73 -13.96
N LEU A 595 -22.11 36.20 -14.41
CA LEU A 595 -21.03 37.01 -15.01
C LEU A 595 -21.42 37.57 -16.39
N PHE A 596 -22.18 36.81 -17.18
CA PHE A 596 -22.64 37.20 -18.52
C PHE A 596 -24.17 37.08 -18.66
N PRO A 597 -24.95 37.95 -17.99
CA PRO A 597 -26.41 37.83 -17.90
C PRO A 597 -27.16 38.01 -19.24
N GLU A 598 -26.58 38.77 -20.16
CA GLU A 598 -27.16 39.05 -21.48
C GLU A 598 -27.04 37.87 -22.48
N GLN A 599 -26.35 36.79 -22.10
CA GLN A 599 -26.03 35.70 -23.03
C GLN A 599 -27.07 34.57 -22.94
N PRO A 600 -27.52 34.03 -24.09
CA PRO A 600 -28.43 32.91 -24.11
C PRO A 600 -27.74 31.62 -23.66
N ARG A 601 -28.51 30.67 -23.10
CA ARG A 601 -27.99 29.43 -22.46
C ARG A 601 -27.01 28.62 -23.32
N TYR A 602 -27.19 28.62 -24.65
CA TYR A 602 -26.28 27.90 -25.54
C TYR A 602 -24.88 28.54 -25.60
N VAL A 603 -24.78 29.87 -25.45
CA VAL A 603 -23.49 30.57 -25.36
C VAL A 603 -22.79 30.22 -24.05
N THR A 604 -23.52 30.19 -22.93
CA THR A 604 -22.98 29.76 -21.63
C THR A 604 -22.42 28.34 -21.70
N LEU A 605 -23.14 27.41 -22.35
CA LEU A 605 -22.65 26.04 -22.53
C LEU A 605 -21.41 25.97 -23.42
N LEU A 606 -21.34 26.76 -24.50
CA LEU A 606 -20.13 26.88 -25.32
C LEU A 606 -18.94 27.45 -24.53
N LEU A 607 -19.17 28.41 -23.64
CA LEU A 607 -18.14 28.96 -22.75
C LEU A 607 -17.60 27.91 -21.77
N VAL A 608 -18.47 27.07 -21.19
CA VAL A 608 -18.06 25.95 -20.32
C VAL A 608 -17.18 24.96 -21.09
N VAL A 609 -17.62 24.55 -22.28
CA VAL A 609 -16.86 23.62 -23.14
C VAL A 609 -15.52 24.23 -23.56
N PHE A 610 -15.48 25.53 -23.86
CA PHE A 610 -14.24 26.23 -24.14
C PHE A 610 -13.29 26.23 -22.94
N LEU A 611 -13.80 26.53 -21.75
CA LEU A 611 -13.02 26.53 -20.50
C LEU A 611 -12.47 25.12 -20.19
N GLU A 612 -13.27 24.08 -20.43
CA GLU A 612 -12.86 22.69 -20.32
C GLU A 612 -11.69 22.35 -21.26
N HIS A 613 -11.81 22.66 -22.56
CA HIS A 613 -10.75 22.39 -23.53
C HIS A 613 -9.49 23.21 -23.24
N PHE A 614 -9.64 24.44 -22.76
CA PHE A 614 -8.52 25.27 -22.31
C PHE A 614 -7.79 24.62 -21.11
N ALA A 615 -8.53 24.16 -20.10
CA ALA A 615 -7.96 23.48 -18.94
C ALA A 615 -7.29 22.14 -19.31
N LEU A 616 -7.88 21.35 -20.22
CA LEU A 616 -7.28 20.13 -20.76
C LEU A 616 -5.99 20.42 -21.53
N LEU A 617 -6.00 21.45 -22.39
CA LEU A 617 -4.81 21.89 -23.11
C LEU A 617 -3.71 22.33 -22.14
N LEU A 618 -4.07 23.11 -21.11
CA LEU A 618 -3.13 23.54 -20.08
C LEU A 618 -2.50 22.35 -19.35
N LYS A 619 -3.30 21.36 -18.94
CA LYS A 619 -2.80 20.10 -18.36
C LYS A 619 -1.83 19.39 -19.30
N TYR A 620 -2.20 19.24 -20.58
CA TYR A 620 -1.36 18.58 -21.56
C TYR A 620 -0.02 19.31 -21.78
N VAL A 621 -0.04 20.64 -21.85
CA VAL A 621 1.18 21.46 -21.99
C VAL A 621 2.10 21.26 -20.78
N ILE A 622 1.56 21.27 -19.55
CA ILE A 622 2.35 21.03 -18.33
C ILE A 622 2.96 19.62 -18.34
N HIS A 623 2.18 18.61 -18.70
CA HIS A 623 2.64 17.21 -18.81
C HIS A 623 3.80 17.06 -19.81
N VAL A 624 3.73 17.71 -20.98
CA VAL A 624 4.82 17.63 -21.97
C VAL A 624 6.04 18.48 -21.56
N ALA A 625 5.82 19.57 -20.84
CA ALA A 625 6.90 20.47 -20.42
C ALA A 625 7.78 19.89 -19.30
N ILE A 626 7.23 19.04 -18.44
CA ILE A 626 7.92 18.48 -17.28
C ILE A 626 8.36 17.05 -17.60
N PRO A 627 9.67 16.75 -17.71
CA PRO A 627 10.12 15.39 -17.95
C PRO A 627 9.96 14.53 -16.68
N ASP A 628 9.52 13.28 -16.83
CA ASP A 628 9.31 12.34 -15.72
C ASP A 628 10.59 12.05 -14.92
N LEU A 629 11.77 12.16 -15.55
CA LEU A 629 13.07 11.93 -14.91
C LEU A 629 13.89 13.23 -14.84
N PRO A 630 14.56 13.52 -13.70
CA PRO A 630 15.49 14.63 -13.62
C PRO A 630 16.74 14.39 -14.48
N TYR A 631 17.28 15.46 -15.07
CA TYR A 631 18.38 15.38 -16.04
C TYR A 631 19.61 14.63 -15.53
N TRP A 632 20.02 14.89 -14.29
CA TRP A 632 21.19 14.22 -13.69
C TRP A 632 20.99 12.70 -13.57
N LEU A 633 19.75 12.24 -13.38
CA LEU A 633 19.42 10.83 -13.26
C LEU A 633 19.43 10.17 -14.64
N VAL A 634 18.89 10.84 -15.67
CA VAL A 634 18.97 10.38 -17.06
C VAL A 634 20.43 10.18 -17.48
N GLU A 635 21.30 11.14 -17.16
CA GLU A 635 22.73 11.02 -17.47
C GLU A 635 23.38 9.84 -16.75
N ARG A 636 23.05 9.61 -15.47
CA ARG A 636 23.59 8.47 -14.71
C ARG A 636 23.11 7.13 -15.26
N LEU A 637 21.83 7.00 -15.58
CA LEU A 637 21.28 5.78 -16.17
C LEU A 637 21.90 5.51 -17.55
N ALA A 638 22.08 6.55 -18.36
CA ALA A 638 22.76 6.44 -19.66
C ALA A 638 24.22 5.97 -19.51
N ARG A 639 24.95 6.49 -18.51
CA ARG A 639 26.33 6.04 -18.20
C ARG A 639 26.36 4.57 -17.74
N LEU A 640 25.45 4.17 -16.85
CA LEU A 640 25.37 2.78 -16.38
C LEU A 640 25.06 1.81 -17.53
N GLU A 641 24.13 2.19 -18.41
CA GLU A 641 23.78 1.41 -19.60
C GLU A 641 24.96 1.33 -20.59
N PHE A 642 25.72 2.42 -20.78
CA PHE A 642 26.94 2.40 -21.58
C PHE A 642 27.97 1.42 -21.03
N LEU A 643 28.25 1.45 -19.73
CA LEU A 643 29.20 0.56 -19.08
C LEU A 643 28.76 -0.92 -19.16
N ARG A 644 27.45 -1.20 -19.03
CA ARG A 644 26.91 -2.56 -19.24
C ARG A 644 27.22 -3.07 -20.66
N ARG A 645 27.08 -2.22 -21.68
CA ARG A 645 27.39 -2.57 -23.07
C ARG A 645 28.88 -2.82 -23.30
N GLU A 646 29.74 -2.01 -22.71
CA GLU A 646 31.19 -2.18 -22.79
C GLU A 646 31.64 -3.50 -22.12
N ALA A 647 31.09 -3.81 -20.94
CA ALA A 647 31.36 -5.07 -20.24
C ALA A 647 30.97 -6.30 -21.09
N LEU A 648 29.84 -6.24 -21.80
CA LEU A 648 29.40 -7.30 -22.72
C LEU A 648 30.32 -7.48 -23.94
N GLN A 649 31.01 -6.43 -24.38
CA GLN A 649 31.99 -6.52 -25.48
C GLN A 649 33.29 -7.18 -25.03
N VAL A 650 33.73 -6.92 -23.79
CA VAL A 650 34.97 -7.49 -23.23
C VAL A 650 34.80 -8.95 -22.82
N SER A 651 33.62 -9.31 -22.31
CA SER A 651 33.28 -10.68 -21.88
C SER A 651 32.01 -11.16 -22.60
N PRO A 652 32.09 -11.65 -23.85
CA PRO A 652 30.94 -12.18 -24.55
C PRO A 652 30.42 -13.41 -23.81
N LEU A 653 29.18 -13.34 -23.30
CA LEU A 653 28.48 -14.46 -22.68
C LEU A 653 28.37 -15.64 -23.67
N PRO A 654 28.40 -16.90 -23.19
CA PRO A 654 28.05 -18.06 -24.00
C PRO A 654 26.69 -17.84 -24.67
N SER A 655 26.56 -18.22 -25.94
CA SER A 655 25.44 -17.94 -26.86
C SER A 655 24.02 -18.20 -26.33
N ILE A 656 23.87 -18.98 -25.26
CA ILE A 656 22.61 -19.32 -24.59
C ILE A 656 22.06 -18.13 -23.76
N LEU A 657 22.91 -17.25 -23.23
CA LEU A 657 22.50 -16.08 -22.44
C LEU A 657 22.31 -14.81 -23.29
N SER A 658 22.78 -14.82 -24.54
CA SER A 658 22.60 -13.73 -25.49
C SER A 658 21.13 -13.57 -25.90
N GLY A 659 20.34 -14.64 -25.99
CA GLY A 659 18.91 -14.53 -26.29
C GLY A 659 18.07 -13.90 -25.16
N ALA A 660 18.44 -14.18 -23.90
CA ALA A 660 17.71 -13.73 -22.71
C ALA A 660 17.86 -12.23 -22.44
N TYR A 661 19.07 -11.69 -22.64
CA TYR A 661 19.38 -10.29 -22.38
C TYR A 661 18.81 -9.32 -23.41
N TYR A 662 18.64 -9.76 -24.67
CA TYR A 662 18.08 -8.90 -25.72
C TYR A 662 16.55 -8.76 -25.66
N LEU A 663 15.84 -9.68 -24.99
CA LEU A 663 14.38 -9.62 -24.82
C LEU A 663 13.94 -8.83 -23.58
N ALA A 664 14.79 -8.67 -22.57
CA ALA A 664 14.54 -7.77 -21.43
C ALA A 664 14.69 -6.27 -21.80
N ARG A 665 14.94 -5.96 -23.08
CA ARG A 665 15.46 -4.68 -23.55
C ARG A 665 14.41 -3.63 -23.93
N GLU A 666 13.11 -3.87 -23.76
CA GLU A 666 12.12 -2.81 -23.98
C GLU A 666 10.95 -2.81 -22.99
N PRO A 667 11.04 -2.02 -21.90
CA PRO A 667 9.86 -1.49 -21.24
C PRO A 667 9.54 -0.04 -21.69
N TYR A 668 10.48 0.68 -22.32
CA TYR A 668 10.31 2.10 -22.65
C TYR A 668 9.81 2.39 -24.07
N LEU A 669 9.67 1.35 -24.92
CA LEU A 669 9.19 1.47 -26.31
C LEU A 669 7.86 0.73 -26.56
N LEU A 670 7.31 0.04 -25.55
CA LEU A 670 6.05 -0.73 -25.66
C LEU A 670 4.78 0.07 -25.28
N LEU A 671 4.89 1.39 -25.12
CA LEU A 671 3.73 2.28 -25.00
C LEU A 671 2.91 2.41 -26.30
N ASP A 672 3.38 1.83 -27.41
CA ASP A 672 2.67 1.84 -28.70
C ASP A 672 1.74 0.64 -28.96
N TYR A 673 1.65 -0.35 -28.06
CA TYR A 673 0.90 -1.59 -28.35
C TYR A 673 -0.50 -1.73 -27.69
N PHE A 674 -0.98 -0.70 -26.98
CA PHE A 674 -2.34 -0.69 -26.43
C PHE A 674 -3.26 0.44 -26.96
N ALA A 675 -2.83 1.16 -27.99
CA ALA A 675 -3.74 2.01 -28.76
C ALA A 675 -4.45 1.15 -29.82
N VAL A 676 -5.78 1.11 -29.77
CA VAL A 676 -6.64 0.70 -30.89
C VAL A 676 -6.13 1.40 -32.16
N PRO A 677 -5.87 0.68 -33.28
CA PRO A 677 -5.14 1.25 -34.41
C PRO A 677 -6.05 2.22 -35.17
N LEU A 678 -5.80 3.52 -35.02
CA LEU A 678 -6.32 4.53 -35.95
C LEU A 678 -5.23 5.26 -36.74
N LEU A 679 -3.94 5.06 -36.46
CA LEU A 679 -2.84 5.58 -37.30
C LEU A 679 -1.57 4.71 -37.21
N PRO A 680 -0.80 4.57 -38.31
CA PRO A 680 0.45 3.80 -38.31
C PRO A 680 1.62 4.60 -37.69
N PRO A 681 2.62 3.93 -37.10
CA PRO A 681 3.73 4.57 -36.41
C PRO A 681 4.72 5.23 -37.39
N LEU A 682 5.21 6.42 -37.05
CA LEU A 682 6.23 7.16 -37.80
C LEU A 682 7.64 6.77 -37.29
N HIS A 683 8.48 6.24 -38.16
CA HIS A 683 9.88 5.90 -37.86
C HIS A 683 10.75 7.15 -37.58
N PRO A 684 11.71 7.06 -36.62
CA PRO A 684 12.64 8.13 -36.32
C PRO A 684 13.72 8.17 -37.40
N GLY A 685 13.52 9.03 -38.40
CA GLY A 685 14.44 9.18 -39.53
C GLY A 685 13.84 9.89 -40.75
N SER A 686 12.53 10.15 -40.75
CA SER A 686 11.91 10.94 -41.81
C SER A 686 11.89 12.44 -41.45
N SER A 687 12.54 13.21 -42.32
CA SER A 687 12.74 14.65 -42.29
C SER A 687 11.49 15.48 -41.94
N VAL A 688 11.73 16.63 -41.30
CA VAL A 688 10.89 17.82 -40.97
C VAL A 688 9.89 18.29 -42.06
N LYS A 689 9.79 17.60 -43.19
CA LYS A 689 8.89 17.89 -44.31
C LYS A 689 7.45 17.36 -44.16
N ALA A 690 7.16 16.52 -43.16
CA ALA A 690 5.81 15.95 -42.96
C ALA A 690 4.88 16.78 -42.04
N LEU A 691 5.44 17.73 -41.28
CA LEU A 691 4.69 18.55 -40.31
C LEU A 691 3.55 19.39 -40.94
N PRO A 692 3.70 20.00 -42.15
CA PRO A 692 2.62 20.76 -42.77
C PRO A 692 1.45 19.87 -43.20
N HIS A 693 1.71 18.66 -43.68
CA HIS A 693 0.68 17.71 -44.10
C HIS A 693 -0.05 17.05 -42.93
N LEU A 694 0.61 16.92 -41.76
CA LEU A 694 -0.03 16.51 -40.52
C LEU A 694 -0.93 17.62 -39.97
N LEU A 695 -0.44 18.86 -39.94
CA LEU A 695 -1.25 20.04 -39.57
C LEU A 695 -2.49 20.20 -40.47
N ASP A 696 -2.35 19.91 -41.77
CA ASP A 696 -3.47 19.99 -42.72
C ASP A 696 -4.47 18.83 -42.56
N ARG A 697 -4.02 17.63 -42.16
CA ARG A 697 -4.94 16.55 -41.77
C ARG A 697 -5.61 16.80 -40.43
N TYR A 698 -4.91 17.41 -39.48
CA TYR A 698 -5.49 17.81 -38.19
C TYR A 698 -6.50 18.94 -38.36
N SER A 699 -6.25 19.92 -39.24
CA SER A 699 -7.22 20.97 -39.56
C SER A 699 -8.46 20.40 -40.24
N GLN A 700 -8.30 19.43 -41.15
CA GLN A 700 -9.41 18.73 -41.81
C GLN A 700 -10.20 17.86 -40.82
N LEU A 701 -9.53 17.14 -39.92
CA LEU A 701 -10.20 16.36 -38.86
C LEU A 701 -10.95 17.27 -37.87
N LEU A 702 -10.35 18.39 -37.48
CA LEU A 702 -11.00 19.38 -36.61
C LEU A 702 -12.20 20.02 -37.31
N ALA A 703 -12.09 20.32 -38.60
CA ALA A 703 -13.19 20.83 -39.42
C ALA A 703 -14.31 19.79 -39.58
N ILE A 704 -13.97 18.51 -39.79
CA ILE A 704 -14.96 17.42 -39.83
C ILE A 704 -15.65 17.26 -38.48
N LEU A 705 -14.89 17.28 -37.37
CA LEU A 705 -15.44 17.20 -36.02
C LEU A 705 -16.36 18.39 -35.72
N LEU A 706 -15.95 19.61 -36.09
CA LEU A 706 -16.77 20.83 -35.99
C LEU A 706 -18.02 20.73 -36.86
N THR A 707 -17.95 20.21 -38.09
CA THR A 707 -19.13 20.01 -38.92
C THR A 707 -20.07 18.95 -38.35
N VAL A 708 -19.57 17.84 -37.80
CA VAL A 708 -20.39 16.81 -37.16
C VAL A 708 -21.04 17.33 -35.87
N ILE A 709 -20.31 18.13 -35.09
CA ILE A 709 -20.84 18.80 -33.89
C ILE A 709 -21.90 19.83 -34.28
N LEU A 710 -21.66 20.64 -35.32
CA LEU A 710 -22.63 21.61 -35.84
C LEU A 710 -23.87 20.95 -36.46
N GLU A 711 -23.70 19.78 -37.09
CA GLU A 711 -24.79 19.00 -37.69
C GLU A 711 -25.62 18.28 -36.62
N LYS A 712 -24.97 17.79 -35.55
CA LYS A 712 -25.65 17.32 -34.33
C LYS A 712 -26.38 18.45 -33.61
N LEU A 713 -25.77 19.63 -33.48
CA LEU A 713 -26.43 20.84 -32.92
C LEU A 713 -27.63 21.28 -33.77
N LYS A 714 -27.56 21.13 -35.10
CA LYS A 714 -28.71 21.31 -36.01
C LYS A 714 -29.82 20.28 -35.78
N GLN A 715 -29.49 19.02 -35.54
CA GLN A 715 -30.48 17.99 -35.17
C GLN A 715 -31.15 18.29 -33.83
N TYR A 716 -30.40 18.79 -32.83
CA TYR A 716 -30.96 19.20 -31.54
C TYR A 716 -31.83 20.45 -31.62
N THR A 717 -31.52 21.42 -32.49
CA THR A 717 -32.39 22.59 -32.73
C THR A 717 -33.66 22.23 -33.50
N CYS A 718 -33.63 21.20 -34.36
CA CYS A 718 -34.83 20.68 -35.04
C CYS A 718 -35.76 19.88 -34.11
N LEU A 719 -35.23 19.27 -33.05
CA LEU A 719 -36.03 18.56 -32.03
C LEU A 719 -36.75 19.50 -31.04
N ILE A 720 -36.36 20.78 -30.96
CA ILE A 720 -36.96 21.77 -30.06
C ILE A 720 -38.13 22.53 -30.73
N SER A 721 -38.36 22.36 -32.04
CA SER A 721 -39.56 22.87 -32.72
C SER A 721 -40.65 21.80 -32.83
N LEU A 722 -41.28 21.44 -31.71
CA LEU A 722 -42.60 20.78 -31.72
C LEU A 722 -43.68 21.85 -31.46
N PRO A 723 -44.80 21.86 -32.21
CA PRO A 723 -45.76 22.96 -32.15
C PRO A 723 -46.59 22.89 -30.87
N SER A 724 -46.80 24.05 -30.27
CA SER A 724 -47.81 24.33 -29.27
C SER A 724 -49.21 24.06 -29.83
N HIS A 725 -49.72 22.83 -29.71
CA HIS A 725 -51.14 22.54 -29.83
C HIS A 725 -51.49 21.33 -28.98
N PHE A 726 -51.90 21.57 -27.73
CA PHE A 726 -52.93 20.78 -27.06
C PHE A 726 -53.62 21.66 -26.02
N HIS A 727 -54.71 22.30 -26.45
CA HIS A 727 -55.80 22.78 -25.61
C HIS A 727 -56.77 21.61 -25.44
N HIS A 728 -56.85 21.01 -24.24
CA HIS A 728 -58.06 20.73 -23.47
C HIS A 728 -57.75 19.93 -22.22
#